data_AF-A0A913X4P1-F1
#
_entry.id   AF-A0A913X4P1-F1
#
_cell.length_a   1.000
_cell.length_b   1.000
_cell.length_c   1.000
_cell.angle_alpha   90.00
_cell.angle_beta   90.00
_cell.angle_gamma   90.00
#
_symmetry.space_group_name_H-M   'P 1'
#
loop_
_entity.id
_entity.type
_entity.pdbx_description
1 polymer ?
#
loop_
_entity_poly.entity_id
_entity_poly.type
_entity_poly.pdbx_seq_one_letter_code
_entity_poly.pdbx_strand_id
1 'polypeptide(L)'
;MIFEDQFLQISSKLSSSNLYGLGEHVDPLKLNMTWRMDTLFARDVATPVGLQENLYGVHPFYMNIEDDGNANGVFLLNSNALEIILQPLPAITYRSIGGIMDFYVFLGPSPEQVIQQYTAVIGKPYLPPYWGLGYHLCRWGYGSLERTIQVNSNMRAKGIPQDVQWNDIEYMRDHLDFTVDPSKWNGLGDFVKKIQSQYNQHYIPIVDPGISNTQPSGSYKPYSDGLSMDVFVKTTEGQPLVGQVWPGNTVFPDFFSKNAQQYWTEQLSAFHDEVPFDGLWIDMNEPSNFVEGSTSGCPASKWDSPPYTPHIIGNTLKSKTICMSANQNGYRHYDVHSLYGYSETVATMKALETVRGKRSVVISRSTYPSSGQHGGHWLGDNFAQWNSFRYSIPGILNFNLFGIPLVGADICGFIGNTNFELCARWTQLGAFYPFSRNHNTINNQPQDPTAFGDNFAAMARNVLLMRYRLLPYLYTLFANAHVNGGTVARPLFFEFTNDSKTLPIDQQFMWGSSLLITPVMQQGATSVQGYFPDATWYDAYSGAELQRKGSGRQYHTLECPVLCNTPLHYRGGSIITTQQPAITTADSRKNPFELIVALSGQDGVPAKGEVFIDDGESLGPVTKAPYLHVDFVADHALHSSVDPKSSYTPEAKLANITFYGFGHKPSSVTVNGHAISTYTYDDGLKVLKITGLQLSLDQPFNVTYD
;
A
#
# COMPACT_ATOMS: atom_id res chain seq x y z
N MET A 1 -13.21 30.27 18.48
CA MET A 1 -12.67 30.18 17.11
C MET A 1 -11.83 31.41 16.86
N ILE A 2 -10.67 31.26 16.23
CA ILE A 2 -9.84 32.36 15.71
C ILE A 2 -9.81 32.19 14.18
N PHE A 3 -10.01 33.28 13.44
CA PHE A 3 -10.03 33.26 11.97
C PHE A 3 -9.33 34.52 11.45
N GLU A 4 -8.01 34.44 11.32
CA GLU A 4 -7.15 35.49 10.76
C GLU A 4 -6.53 35.02 9.43
N ASP A 5 -6.01 35.94 8.62
CA ASP A 5 -5.44 35.67 7.29
C ASP A 5 -4.39 34.53 7.29
N GLN A 6 -3.54 34.46 8.32
CA GLN A 6 -2.49 33.45 8.44
C GLN A 6 -2.49 32.73 9.80
N PHE A 7 -3.65 32.67 10.46
CA PHE A 7 -3.83 31.88 11.68
C PHE A 7 -5.32 31.56 11.92
N LEU A 8 -5.66 30.30 11.73
CA LEU A 8 -6.99 29.75 11.95
C LEU A 8 -6.93 28.76 13.10
N GLN A 9 -7.79 28.90 14.11
CA GLN A 9 -7.86 27.96 15.24
C GLN A 9 -9.29 27.58 15.62
N ILE A 10 -9.53 26.28 15.73
CA ILE A 10 -10.76 25.71 16.28
C ILE A 10 -10.43 24.47 17.12
N SER A 11 -11.21 24.25 18.17
CA SER A 11 -11.07 23.10 19.05
C SER A 11 -12.41 22.38 19.18
N SER A 12 -12.36 21.06 19.29
CA SER A 12 -13.53 20.22 19.58
C SER A 12 -13.23 19.25 20.70
N LYS A 13 -14.26 18.97 21.51
CA LYS A 13 -14.23 17.80 22.40
C LYS A 13 -14.40 16.53 21.56
N LEU A 14 -13.70 15.47 21.93
CA LEU A 14 -13.85 14.14 21.32
C LEU A 14 -14.79 13.27 22.16
N SER A 15 -15.44 12.28 21.55
CA SER A 15 -16.36 11.38 22.26
C SER A 15 -15.62 10.36 23.11
N SER A 16 -14.39 10.00 22.73
CA SER A 16 -13.52 9.12 23.52
C SER A 16 -12.03 9.46 23.33
N SER A 17 -11.16 8.74 24.04
CA SER A 17 -9.70 8.80 23.86
C SER A 17 -9.16 7.83 22.79
N ASN A 18 -10.02 7.12 22.07
CA ASN A 18 -9.64 6.16 21.04
C ASN A 18 -9.60 6.85 19.68
N LEU A 19 -8.48 7.49 19.37
CA LEU A 19 -8.28 8.30 18.16
C LEU A 19 -7.22 7.65 17.24
N TYR A 20 -7.48 7.68 15.94
CA TYR A 20 -6.67 7.03 14.90
C TYR A 20 -6.57 7.93 13.65
N GLY A 21 -5.44 7.94 12.95
CA GLY A 21 -5.22 8.75 11.74
C GLY A 21 -4.24 9.92 11.95
N LEU A 22 -4.57 11.09 11.37
CA LEU A 22 -3.78 12.33 11.41
C LEU A 22 -2.35 12.18 10.88
N GLY A 23 -2.18 11.57 9.72
CA GLY A 23 -0.87 11.26 9.17
C GLY A 23 -0.23 12.39 8.36
N GLU A 24 1.05 12.26 7.99
CA GLU A 24 1.90 11.08 8.20
C GLU A 24 2.87 11.23 9.39
N HIS A 25 2.96 10.19 10.23
CA HIS A 25 3.87 10.10 11.39
C HIS A 25 4.23 8.63 11.72
N VAL A 26 5.28 8.41 12.52
CA VAL A 26 5.74 7.09 12.98
C VAL A 26 5.38 6.88 14.45
N ASP A 27 4.20 6.32 14.69
CA ASP A 27 3.63 6.19 16.02
C ASP A 27 2.79 4.91 16.20
N PRO A 28 2.43 4.56 17.44
CA PRO A 28 1.39 3.57 17.69
C PRO A 28 0.09 3.95 16.97
N LEU A 29 -0.68 2.93 16.56
CA LEU A 29 -1.90 3.16 15.78
C LEU A 29 -2.92 4.03 16.55
N LYS A 30 -3.09 3.77 17.85
CA LYS A 30 -3.91 4.60 18.74
C LYS A 30 -3.07 5.80 19.21
N LEU A 31 -3.55 7.00 18.89
CA LEU A 31 -2.85 8.25 19.20
C LEU A 31 -2.84 8.56 20.70
N ASN A 32 -1.73 9.13 21.17
CA ASN A 32 -1.59 9.60 22.54
C ASN A 32 -2.31 10.94 22.74
N MET A 33 -3.23 11.00 23.70
CA MET A 33 -4.01 12.20 24.01
C MET A 33 -3.31 13.15 25.01
N THR A 34 -2.09 12.86 25.44
CA THR A 34 -1.40 13.62 26.49
C THR A 34 -0.53 14.73 25.92
N TRP A 35 -1.17 15.86 25.58
CA TRP A 35 -0.52 17.07 25.05
C TRP A 35 0.39 16.78 23.85
N ARG A 36 -0.07 15.88 22.98
CA ARG A 36 0.59 15.55 21.72
C ARG A 36 0.35 16.67 20.73
N MET A 37 1.39 17.04 20.00
CA MET A 37 1.35 18.05 18.94
C MET A 37 1.92 17.40 17.68
N ASP A 38 1.11 17.27 16.65
CA ASP A 38 1.52 16.77 15.34
C ASP A 38 1.49 17.92 14.34
N THR A 39 2.50 17.99 13.48
CA THR A 39 2.56 18.96 12.39
C THR A 39 2.31 18.25 11.07
N LEU A 40 1.40 18.81 10.27
CA LEU A 40 1.01 18.31 8.96
C LEU A 40 1.50 19.30 7.91
N PHE A 41 2.64 18.95 7.30
CA PHE A 41 3.28 19.67 6.21
C PHE A 41 4.26 18.71 5.51
N ALA A 42 4.08 18.44 4.23
CA ALA A 42 4.85 17.43 3.50
C ALA A 42 6.37 17.68 3.61
N ARG A 43 7.16 16.64 3.87
CA ARG A 43 8.58 16.80 4.19
C ARG A 43 9.42 15.58 3.87
N ASP A 44 10.50 15.84 3.12
CA ASP A 44 11.62 14.91 2.95
C ASP A 44 12.45 14.86 4.23
N VAL A 45 12.25 13.78 4.96
CA VAL A 45 13.03 13.35 6.12
C VAL A 45 13.01 11.83 6.16
N ALA A 46 14.00 11.19 6.79
CA ALA A 46 13.90 9.77 7.11
C ALA A 46 12.67 9.52 8.01
N THR A 47 12.32 8.27 8.32
CA THR A 47 11.21 8.00 9.25
C THR A 47 11.73 7.68 10.66
N PRO A 48 12.16 8.67 11.46
CA PRO A 48 12.66 8.41 12.79
C PRO A 48 11.52 7.91 13.68
N VAL A 49 11.83 6.93 14.51
CA VAL A 49 10.90 6.43 15.52
C VAL A 49 10.97 7.32 16.76
N GLY A 50 9.81 7.76 17.25
CA GLY A 50 9.69 8.46 18.52
C GLY A 50 10.02 9.96 18.46
N LEU A 51 10.19 10.51 17.26
CA LEU A 51 10.21 11.94 17.02
C LEU A 51 8.86 12.37 16.42
N GLN A 52 8.25 13.41 16.97
CA GLN A 52 6.99 14.00 16.46
C GLN A 52 7.30 14.91 15.28
N GLU A 53 7.77 14.29 14.19
CA GLU A 53 8.21 14.96 12.98
C GLU A 53 7.16 14.86 11.88
N ASN A 54 6.97 15.94 11.13
CA ASN A 54 6.16 15.92 9.92
C ASN A 54 6.90 15.18 8.80
N LEU A 55 6.22 14.23 8.15
CA LEU A 55 6.78 13.35 7.11
C LEU A 55 6.21 13.67 5.72
N TYR A 56 6.18 12.70 4.82
CA TYR A 56 5.93 12.89 3.39
C TYR A 56 4.47 13.28 3.08
N GLY A 57 3.52 12.61 3.72
CA GLY A 57 2.09 12.78 3.51
C GLY A 57 1.40 13.75 4.49
N VAL A 58 0.30 14.35 4.03
CA VAL A 58 -0.55 15.25 4.83
C VAL A 58 -2.00 14.77 4.78
N HIS A 59 -2.46 14.16 5.86
CA HIS A 59 -3.79 13.55 5.99
C HIS A 59 -4.52 14.06 7.24
N PRO A 60 -5.17 15.24 7.16
CA PRO A 60 -5.92 15.84 8.26
C PRO A 60 -7.29 15.15 8.48
N PHE A 61 -7.29 13.82 8.51
CA PHE A 61 -8.44 12.95 8.80
C PHE A 61 -8.17 12.13 10.05
N TYR A 62 -9.16 12.00 10.92
CA TYR A 62 -9.14 11.04 12.02
C TYR A 62 -10.42 10.21 12.09
N MET A 63 -10.31 9.05 12.72
CA MET A 63 -11.42 8.25 13.21
C MET A 63 -11.42 8.21 14.74
N ASN A 64 -12.59 8.38 15.37
CA ASN A 64 -12.77 8.24 16.81
C ASN A 64 -13.74 7.08 17.11
N ILE A 65 -13.26 6.08 17.86
CA ILE A 65 -14.08 4.94 18.30
C ILE A 65 -14.73 5.29 19.63
N GLU A 66 -16.05 5.38 19.65
CA GLU A 66 -16.87 5.79 20.79
C GLU A 66 -16.93 4.70 21.87
N ASP A 67 -17.30 5.07 23.09
CA ASP A 67 -17.34 4.14 24.23
C ASP A 67 -18.40 3.05 24.08
N ASP A 68 -19.38 3.24 23.20
CA ASP A 68 -20.43 2.26 22.87
C ASP A 68 -20.07 1.33 21.70
N GLY A 69 -18.87 1.47 21.13
CA GLY A 69 -18.38 0.67 20.00
C GLY A 69 -18.77 1.23 18.62
N ASN A 70 -19.52 2.33 18.55
CA ASN A 70 -19.70 3.07 17.30
C ASN A 70 -18.43 3.84 16.94
N ALA A 71 -18.37 4.37 15.72
CA ALA A 71 -17.27 5.16 15.21
C ALA A 71 -17.78 6.38 14.46
N ASN A 72 -17.06 7.49 14.61
CA ASN A 72 -17.18 8.66 13.74
C ASN A 72 -15.82 9.00 13.13
N GLY A 73 -15.81 9.86 12.11
CA GLY A 73 -14.59 10.42 11.54
C GLY A 73 -14.74 11.89 11.21
N VAL A 74 -13.63 12.62 11.21
CA VAL A 74 -13.59 14.04 10.86
C VAL A 74 -12.43 14.29 9.92
N PHE A 75 -12.71 14.98 8.82
CA PHE A 75 -11.74 15.43 7.83
C PHE A 75 -11.77 16.96 7.73
N LEU A 76 -10.61 17.59 7.82
CA LEU A 76 -10.43 19.01 7.52
C LEU A 76 -9.82 19.16 6.11
N LEU A 77 -10.59 19.66 5.14
CA LEU A 77 -10.08 19.98 3.81
C LEU A 77 -9.30 21.30 3.85
N ASN A 78 -8.04 21.20 4.23
CA ASN A 78 -7.07 22.30 4.27
C ASN A 78 -5.67 21.75 3.95
N SER A 79 -4.94 22.42 3.05
CA SER A 79 -3.60 21.99 2.59
C SER A 79 -2.47 22.90 3.04
N ASN A 80 -2.79 23.98 3.77
CA ASN A 80 -1.76 24.81 4.40
C ASN A 80 -1.12 24.04 5.57
N ALA A 81 0.10 24.45 5.96
CA ALA A 81 0.74 23.86 7.12
C ALA A 81 -0.16 23.96 8.37
N LEU A 82 -0.35 22.82 9.03
CA LEU A 82 -1.35 22.64 10.07
C LEU A 82 -0.69 21.99 11.29
N GLU A 83 -1.01 22.46 12.49
CA GLU A 83 -0.76 21.71 13.72
C GLU A 83 -2.06 21.13 14.27
N ILE A 84 -1.95 19.93 14.82
CA ILE A 84 -2.98 19.26 15.57
C ILE A 84 -2.50 19.06 17.00
N ILE A 85 -3.29 19.52 17.98
CA ILE A 85 -2.99 19.35 19.39
C ILE A 85 -4.04 18.44 20.02
N LEU A 86 -3.60 17.32 20.58
CA LEU A 86 -4.43 16.35 21.30
C LEU A 86 -4.21 16.49 22.80
N GLN A 87 -5.30 16.63 23.54
CA GLN A 87 -5.30 16.91 24.98
C GLN A 87 -6.16 15.89 25.76
N PRO A 88 -5.88 15.63 27.06
CA PRO A 88 -6.48 14.50 27.80
C PRO A 88 -7.99 14.58 28.07
N LEU A 89 -8.65 15.70 27.77
CA LEU A 89 -10.04 15.95 28.17
C LEU A 89 -11.09 14.93 27.65
N PRO A 90 -10.90 14.11 26.62
CA PRO A 90 -10.12 14.21 25.38
C PRO A 90 -10.62 15.33 24.45
N ALA A 91 -9.72 16.04 23.78
CA ALA A 91 -10.07 17.07 22.80
C ALA A 91 -8.97 17.26 21.75
N ILE A 92 -9.35 17.84 20.62
CA ILE A 92 -8.48 18.17 19.49
C ILE A 92 -8.54 19.68 19.22
N THR A 93 -7.39 20.28 18.92
CA THR A 93 -7.29 21.66 18.42
C THR A 93 -6.54 21.67 17.10
N TYR A 94 -7.10 22.36 16.11
CA TYR A 94 -6.51 22.61 14.81
C TYR A 94 -5.91 24.02 14.78
N ARG A 95 -4.68 24.17 14.28
CA ARG A 95 -4.05 25.47 14.00
C ARG A 95 -3.49 25.47 12.58
N SER A 96 -4.20 26.08 11.64
CA SER A 96 -3.71 26.23 10.26
C SER A 96 -3.17 27.64 10.03
N ILE A 97 -2.15 27.76 9.19
CA ILE A 97 -1.59 29.05 8.79
C ILE A 97 -2.26 29.65 7.56
N GLY A 98 -3.34 29.07 7.03
CA GLY A 98 -4.03 29.64 5.89
C GLY A 98 -5.28 28.86 5.48
N GLY A 99 -5.82 29.23 4.33
CA GLY A 99 -6.98 28.57 3.74
C GLY A 99 -8.27 28.86 4.49
N ILE A 100 -9.12 27.83 4.62
CA ILE A 100 -10.40 27.89 5.33
C ILE A 100 -10.58 26.68 6.25
N MET A 101 -11.57 26.73 7.14
CA MET A 101 -11.96 25.63 8.01
C MET A 101 -13.13 24.85 7.40
N ASP A 102 -12.84 23.98 6.43
CA ASP A 102 -13.83 23.14 5.74
C ASP A 102 -13.85 21.71 6.33
N PHE A 103 -14.84 21.43 7.18
CA PHE A 103 -14.93 20.17 7.91
C PHE A 103 -16.01 19.25 7.36
N TYR A 104 -15.65 17.98 7.19
CA TYR A 104 -16.56 16.87 6.94
C TYR A 104 -16.62 15.98 8.17
N VAL A 105 -17.83 15.57 8.56
CA VAL A 105 -18.08 14.65 9.68
C VAL A 105 -18.80 13.41 9.15
N PHE A 106 -18.24 12.25 9.45
CA PHE A 106 -18.70 10.93 9.03
C PHE A 106 -19.23 10.17 10.23
N LEU A 107 -20.46 9.64 10.15
CA LEU A 107 -21.21 9.15 11.30
C LEU A 107 -21.12 7.62 11.52
N GLY A 108 -20.47 6.87 10.62
CA GLY A 108 -20.37 5.41 10.73
C GLY A 108 -21.74 4.72 10.56
N PRO A 109 -22.18 3.83 11.48
CA PRO A 109 -21.63 3.62 12.82
C PRO A 109 -20.42 2.69 12.92
N SER A 110 -20.13 1.84 11.93
CA SER A 110 -18.93 0.98 12.00
C SER A 110 -17.66 1.72 11.53
N PRO A 111 -16.47 1.32 12.00
CA PRO A 111 -15.19 1.86 11.50
C PRO A 111 -15.07 1.77 9.98
N GLU A 112 -15.49 0.64 9.40
CA GLU A 112 -15.46 0.45 7.94
C GLU A 112 -16.41 1.43 7.22
N GLN A 113 -17.61 1.68 7.77
CA GLN A 113 -18.55 2.65 7.21
C GLN A 113 -18.02 4.08 7.28
N VAL A 114 -17.28 4.45 8.34
CA VAL A 114 -16.61 5.74 8.42
C VAL A 114 -15.61 5.90 7.25
N ILE A 115 -14.82 4.87 6.94
CA ILE A 115 -13.87 4.91 5.80
C ILE A 115 -14.61 4.94 4.46
N GLN A 116 -15.70 4.20 4.31
CA GLN A 116 -16.54 4.25 3.10
C GLN A 116 -17.14 5.64 2.89
N GLN A 117 -17.60 6.30 3.94
CA GLN A 117 -18.14 7.67 3.88
C GLN A 117 -17.03 8.68 3.55
N TYR A 118 -15.85 8.54 4.15
CA TYR A 118 -14.69 9.38 3.86
C TYR A 118 -14.24 9.25 2.40
N THR A 119 -14.07 8.03 1.91
CA THR A 119 -13.69 7.75 0.51
C THR A 119 -14.80 8.07 -0.49
N ALA A 120 -16.06 8.20 -0.06
CA ALA A 120 -17.11 8.76 -0.91
C ALA A 120 -16.92 10.27 -1.16
N VAL A 121 -16.24 11.00 -0.26
CA VAL A 121 -15.92 12.43 -0.41
C VAL A 121 -14.61 12.64 -1.15
N ILE A 122 -13.54 11.95 -0.73
CA ILE A 122 -12.20 12.12 -1.31
C ILE A 122 -11.93 11.22 -2.53
N GLY A 123 -12.94 10.45 -2.94
CA GLY A 123 -12.88 9.44 -3.98
C GLY A 123 -12.29 8.10 -3.54
N LYS A 124 -12.73 7.05 -4.21
CA LYS A 124 -12.46 5.66 -3.85
C LYS A 124 -11.09 5.22 -4.38
N PRO A 125 -10.38 4.33 -3.68
CA PRO A 125 -9.12 3.77 -4.15
C PRO A 125 -9.21 3.27 -5.59
N TYR A 126 -8.15 3.45 -6.38
CA TYR A 126 -8.05 2.78 -7.67
C TYR A 126 -7.88 1.26 -7.48
N LEU A 127 -8.33 0.46 -8.45
CA LEU A 127 -8.03 -0.97 -8.49
C LEU A 127 -6.69 -1.18 -9.20
N PRO A 128 -5.60 -1.53 -8.49
CA PRO A 128 -4.31 -1.77 -9.13
C PRO A 128 -4.40 -2.92 -10.15
N PRO A 129 -3.48 -2.97 -11.13
CA PRO A 129 -3.35 -4.18 -11.92
C PRO A 129 -2.90 -5.34 -11.02
N TYR A 130 -3.33 -6.57 -11.34
CA TYR A 130 -3.12 -7.75 -10.49
C TYR A 130 -1.63 -8.00 -10.20
N TRP A 131 -0.75 -7.75 -11.20
CA TRP A 131 0.69 -7.88 -11.04
C TRP A 131 1.29 -6.89 -10.04
N GLY A 132 0.64 -5.74 -9.80
CA GLY A 132 1.04 -4.75 -8.80
C GLY A 132 0.87 -5.25 -7.36
N LEU A 133 0.20 -6.39 -7.17
CA LEU A 133 0.12 -7.09 -5.88
C LEU A 133 1.18 -8.19 -5.74
N GLY A 134 2.00 -8.45 -6.75
CA GLY A 134 3.12 -9.38 -6.67
C GLY A 134 4.20 -8.91 -5.69
N TYR A 135 5.34 -9.60 -5.69
CA TYR A 135 6.52 -9.18 -4.96
C TYR A 135 7.44 -8.31 -5.83
N HIS A 136 7.97 -7.26 -5.24
CA HIS A 136 8.79 -6.24 -5.89
C HIS A 136 10.20 -6.24 -5.28
N LEU A 137 11.23 -6.13 -6.12
CA LEU A 137 12.62 -6.05 -5.67
C LEU A 137 13.31 -4.81 -6.25
N CYS A 138 13.89 -4.02 -5.37
CA CYS A 138 14.61 -2.80 -5.69
C CYS A 138 15.87 -2.65 -4.81
N ARG A 139 16.76 -1.74 -5.20
CA ARG A 139 17.69 -1.05 -4.29
C ARG A 139 18.21 0.22 -4.97
N TRP A 140 18.58 1.20 -4.17
CA TRP A 140 19.65 2.12 -4.51
C TRP A 140 20.99 1.37 -4.37
N GLY A 141 21.83 1.41 -5.38
CA GLY A 141 23.14 0.77 -5.36
C GLY A 141 23.23 -0.58 -6.10
N TYR A 142 22.43 -0.81 -7.16
CA TYR A 142 22.74 -1.93 -8.08
C TYR A 142 24.04 -1.64 -8.85
N GLY A 143 24.35 -0.39 -9.13
CA GLY A 143 25.60 0.07 -9.72
C GLY A 143 25.76 -0.16 -11.22
N SER A 144 25.07 -1.14 -11.81
CA SER A 144 25.06 -1.40 -13.26
C SER A 144 23.89 -2.29 -13.70
N LEU A 145 23.63 -2.31 -15.01
CA LEU A 145 22.66 -3.23 -15.61
C LEU A 145 23.07 -4.70 -15.43
N GLU A 146 24.36 -5.03 -15.55
CA GLU A 146 24.87 -6.39 -15.33
C GLU A 146 24.51 -6.91 -13.93
N ARG A 147 24.66 -6.05 -12.91
CA ARG A 147 24.29 -6.43 -11.54
C ARG A 147 22.78 -6.64 -11.39
N THR A 148 21.96 -5.81 -12.04
CA THR A 148 20.50 -5.99 -12.07
C THR A 148 20.12 -7.34 -12.69
N ILE A 149 20.73 -7.69 -13.84
CA ILE A 149 20.55 -8.99 -14.52
C ILE A 149 20.97 -10.14 -13.60
N GLN A 150 22.10 -10.02 -12.91
CA GLN A 150 22.60 -11.07 -12.01
C GLN A 150 21.65 -11.30 -10.83
N VAL A 151 21.16 -10.24 -10.19
CA VAL A 151 20.23 -10.35 -9.06
C VAL A 151 18.90 -10.97 -9.51
N ASN A 152 18.34 -10.49 -10.63
CA ASN A 152 17.15 -11.08 -11.22
C ASN A 152 17.34 -12.58 -11.52
N SER A 153 18.46 -12.95 -12.15
CA SER A 153 18.78 -14.35 -12.47
C SER A 153 18.90 -15.22 -11.22
N ASN A 154 19.49 -14.70 -10.14
CA ASN A 154 19.60 -15.40 -8.86
C ASN A 154 18.22 -15.67 -8.24
N MET A 155 17.34 -14.66 -8.22
CA MET A 155 15.97 -14.78 -7.73
C MET A 155 15.22 -15.89 -8.48
N ARG A 156 15.33 -15.89 -9.82
CA ARG A 156 14.75 -16.92 -10.69
C ARG A 156 15.34 -18.31 -10.41
N ALA A 157 16.67 -18.42 -10.29
CA ALA A 157 17.35 -19.69 -10.02
C ALA A 157 16.95 -20.32 -8.67
N LYS A 158 16.59 -19.49 -7.68
CA LYS A 158 16.09 -19.94 -6.37
C LYS A 158 14.57 -20.10 -6.32
N GLY A 159 13.86 -19.82 -7.42
CA GLY A 159 12.41 -19.91 -7.51
C GLY A 159 11.70 -18.94 -6.57
N ILE A 160 12.29 -17.77 -6.29
CA ILE A 160 11.65 -16.74 -5.48
C ILE A 160 10.56 -16.07 -6.32
N PRO A 161 9.30 -15.98 -5.84
CA PRO A 161 8.27 -15.20 -6.52
C PRO A 161 8.70 -13.73 -6.66
N GLN A 162 8.61 -13.19 -7.87
CA GLN A 162 8.93 -11.80 -8.18
C GLN A 162 8.20 -11.39 -9.46
N ASP A 163 7.28 -10.44 -9.34
CA ASP A 163 6.61 -9.86 -10.50
C ASP A 163 7.37 -8.67 -11.04
N VAL A 164 8.01 -7.87 -10.18
CA VAL A 164 8.52 -6.56 -10.62
C VAL A 164 9.99 -6.37 -10.26
N GLN A 165 10.80 -6.06 -11.27
CA GLN A 165 12.17 -5.56 -11.10
C GLN A 165 12.15 -4.03 -11.13
N TRP A 166 12.90 -3.41 -10.22
CA TRP A 166 12.99 -1.96 -10.12
C TRP A 166 14.43 -1.49 -10.29
N ASN A 167 14.61 -0.24 -10.70
CA ASN A 167 15.89 0.46 -10.57
C ASN A 167 15.70 1.87 -10.02
N ASP A 168 16.62 2.23 -9.12
CA ASP A 168 16.78 3.58 -8.58
C ASP A 168 17.57 4.47 -9.57
N ILE A 169 17.87 5.71 -9.17
CA ILE A 169 18.41 6.82 -9.99
C ILE A 169 19.71 6.49 -10.76
N GLU A 170 20.39 5.40 -10.42
CA GLU A 170 21.65 4.98 -11.04
C GLU A 170 21.51 4.67 -12.53
N TYR A 171 20.31 4.30 -13.00
CA TYR A 171 20.09 4.02 -14.42
C TYR A 171 20.19 5.29 -15.29
N MET A 172 19.94 6.46 -14.69
CA MET A 172 19.90 7.75 -15.38
C MET A 172 21.31 8.25 -15.69
N ARG A 173 21.49 8.91 -16.83
CA ARG A 173 22.74 9.62 -17.14
C ARG A 173 22.83 10.85 -16.25
N ASP A 174 23.85 10.92 -15.40
CA ASP A 174 24.09 12.05 -14.47
C ASP A 174 22.86 12.40 -13.60
N HIS A 175 22.03 11.41 -13.27
CA HIS A 175 20.75 11.59 -12.54
C HIS A 175 19.71 12.46 -13.27
N LEU A 176 19.79 12.56 -14.60
CA LEU A 176 18.82 13.26 -15.43
C LEU A 176 17.61 12.36 -15.73
N ASP A 177 16.42 12.76 -15.30
CA ASP A 177 15.17 12.07 -15.66
C ASP A 177 15.05 11.84 -17.17
N PHE A 178 14.34 10.77 -17.53
CA PHE A 178 14.07 10.40 -18.93
C PHE A 178 15.33 10.12 -19.75
N THR A 179 16.40 9.67 -19.10
CA THR A 179 17.64 9.25 -19.77
C THR A 179 18.12 7.90 -19.27
N VAL A 180 18.96 7.24 -20.07
CA VAL A 180 19.72 6.04 -19.67
C VAL A 180 21.21 6.33 -19.76
N ASP A 181 21.98 5.96 -18.73
CA ASP A 181 23.43 6.06 -18.76
C ASP A 181 24.01 5.11 -19.83
N PRO A 182 24.70 5.64 -20.85
CA PRO A 182 25.16 4.84 -21.99
C PRO A 182 26.39 3.97 -21.68
N SER A 183 26.97 4.08 -20.48
CA SER A 183 28.18 3.36 -20.08
C SER A 183 27.85 2.09 -19.29
N LYS A 184 27.09 2.24 -18.20
CA LYS A 184 26.77 1.15 -17.26
C LYS A 184 25.37 0.57 -17.44
N TRP A 185 24.50 1.27 -18.19
CA TRP A 185 23.08 0.91 -18.36
C TRP A 185 22.66 0.79 -19.81
N ASN A 186 23.61 0.80 -20.75
CA ASN A 186 23.35 0.50 -22.15
C ASN A 186 22.65 -0.85 -22.31
N GLY A 187 21.54 -0.86 -23.07
CA GLY A 187 20.70 -2.05 -23.26
C GLY A 187 19.63 -2.25 -22.19
N LEU A 188 19.37 -1.27 -21.31
CA LEU A 188 18.30 -1.36 -20.30
C LEU A 188 16.96 -1.72 -20.94
N GLY A 189 16.54 -1.03 -22.01
CA GLY A 189 15.30 -1.32 -22.72
C GLY A 189 15.21 -2.76 -23.25
N ASP A 190 16.32 -3.34 -23.71
CA ASP A 190 16.37 -4.74 -24.16
C ASP A 190 16.24 -5.72 -23.00
N PHE A 191 16.86 -5.42 -21.85
CA PHE A 191 16.66 -6.19 -20.64
C PHE A 191 15.20 -6.17 -20.18
N VAL A 192 14.55 -4.99 -20.18
CA VAL A 192 13.13 -4.86 -19.82
C VAL A 192 12.26 -5.74 -20.74
N LYS A 193 12.42 -5.62 -22.06
CA LYS A 193 11.71 -6.45 -23.04
C LYS A 193 11.95 -7.94 -22.82
N LYS A 194 13.18 -8.33 -22.44
CA LYS A 194 13.54 -9.71 -22.15
C LYS A 194 12.80 -10.25 -20.92
N ILE A 195 12.79 -9.54 -19.79
CA ILE A 195 12.11 -10.04 -18.58
C ILE A 195 10.60 -10.09 -18.75
N GLN A 196 10.02 -9.14 -19.51
CA GLN A 196 8.61 -9.13 -19.87
C GLN A 196 8.22 -10.34 -20.72
N SER A 197 8.96 -10.59 -21.80
CA SER A 197 8.64 -11.68 -22.74
C SER A 197 9.04 -13.07 -22.26
N GLN A 198 10.16 -13.21 -21.54
CA GLN A 198 10.70 -14.52 -21.14
C GLN A 198 10.20 -14.99 -19.78
N TYR A 199 9.99 -14.06 -18.84
CA TYR A 199 9.71 -14.39 -17.44
C TYR A 199 8.36 -13.88 -16.96
N ASN A 200 7.59 -13.20 -17.80
CA ASN A 200 6.34 -12.52 -17.44
C ASN A 200 6.51 -11.60 -16.22
N GLN A 201 7.62 -10.85 -16.18
CA GLN A 201 7.88 -9.84 -15.18
C GLN A 201 7.59 -8.44 -15.71
N HIS A 202 7.45 -7.50 -14.80
CA HIS A 202 7.24 -6.08 -15.05
C HIS A 202 8.45 -5.26 -14.60
N TYR A 203 8.53 -4.02 -15.08
CA TYR A 203 9.61 -3.10 -14.74
C TYR A 203 9.12 -1.74 -14.26
N ILE A 204 9.68 -1.24 -13.16
CA ILE A 204 9.37 0.10 -12.62
C ILE A 204 10.67 0.87 -12.33
N PRO A 205 10.98 1.95 -13.08
CA PRO A 205 12.03 2.89 -12.73
C PRO A 205 11.53 3.96 -11.73
N ILE A 206 12.47 4.56 -10.99
CA ILE A 206 12.26 5.83 -10.30
C ILE A 206 12.21 7.01 -11.30
N VAL A 207 11.42 8.02 -11.01
CA VAL A 207 11.42 9.34 -11.67
C VAL A 207 11.30 10.40 -10.58
N ASP A 208 12.12 11.44 -10.69
CA ASP A 208 12.05 12.58 -9.78
C ASP A 208 11.32 13.76 -10.45
N PRO A 209 10.76 14.69 -9.66
CA PRO A 209 10.20 15.92 -10.21
C PRO A 209 11.27 16.96 -10.59
N GLY A 210 12.49 16.84 -10.06
CA GLY A 210 13.54 17.86 -10.23
C GLY A 210 14.22 17.80 -11.59
N ILE A 211 13.83 18.67 -12.53
CA ILE A 211 14.40 18.70 -13.88
C ILE A 211 15.67 19.55 -13.92
N SER A 212 16.83 18.96 -14.24
CA SER A 212 18.10 19.70 -14.33
C SER A 212 18.02 20.84 -15.34
N ASN A 213 18.62 21.98 -14.98
CA ASN A 213 18.66 23.18 -15.82
C ASN A 213 20.08 23.59 -16.26
N THR A 214 21.04 22.70 -16.11
CA THR A 214 22.48 23.02 -16.25
C THR A 214 23.08 22.61 -17.59
N GLN A 215 22.37 21.79 -18.37
CA GLN A 215 22.86 21.28 -19.65
C GLN A 215 22.84 22.39 -20.72
N PRO A 216 23.71 22.31 -21.73
CA PRO A 216 23.68 23.23 -22.87
C PRO A 216 22.29 23.37 -23.49
N SER A 217 21.95 24.58 -23.93
CA SER A 217 20.65 24.87 -24.53
C SER A 217 20.31 23.88 -25.64
N GLY A 218 19.17 23.19 -25.52
CA GLY A 218 18.68 22.20 -26.49
C GLY A 218 19.27 20.80 -26.35
N SER A 219 20.25 20.55 -25.47
CA SER A 219 20.83 19.19 -25.30
C SER A 219 20.08 18.31 -24.29
N TYR A 220 19.17 18.90 -23.49
CA TYR A 220 18.30 18.17 -22.57
C TYR A 220 16.85 18.58 -22.85
N LYS A 221 16.13 17.67 -23.52
CA LYS A 221 14.78 17.91 -24.04
C LYS A 221 13.73 18.15 -22.94
N PRO A 222 13.70 17.40 -21.81
CA PRO A 222 12.77 17.68 -20.72
C PRO A 222 12.83 19.13 -20.24
N TYR A 223 14.02 19.68 -20.01
CA TYR A 223 14.15 21.09 -19.63
C TYR A 223 13.73 22.05 -20.76
N SER A 224 14.18 21.81 -21.99
CA SER A 224 13.93 22.69 -23.13
C SER A 224 12.43 22.75 -23.49
N ASP A 225 11.76 21.60 -23.47
CA ASP A 225 10.32 21.48 -23.70
C ASP A 225 9.54 22.16 -22.57
N GLY A 226 9.91 21.89 -21.32
CA GLY A 226 9.23 22.48 -20.17
C GLY A 226 9.31 24.01 -20.14
N LEU A 227 10.46 24.58 -20.55
CA LEU A 227 10.59 26.02 -20.76
C LEU A 227 9.65 26.53 -21.86
N SER A 228 9.61 25.82 -23.00
CA SER A 228 8.77 26.22 -24.15
C SER A 228 7.27 26.14 -23.86
N MET A 229 6.87 25.21 -23.00
CA MET A 229 5.48 24.95 -22.62
C MET A 229 5.07 25.73 -21.36
N ASP A 230 5.98 26.48 -20.74
CA ASP A 230 5.76 27.27 -19.53
C ASP A 230 5.19 26.44 -18.35
N VAL A 231 5.85 25.32 -18.03
CA VAL A 231 5.36 24.34 -17.04
C VAL A 231 6.12 24.34 -15.72
N PHE A 232 7.10 25.21 -15.51
CA PHE A 232 7.87 25.22 -14.26
C PHE A 232 7.29 26.15 -13.21
N VAL A 233 7.43 25.79 -11.94
CA VAL A 233 7.16 26.66 -10.79
C VAL A 233 8.02 27.92 -10.92
N LYS A 234 7.41 29.09 -10.66
CA LYS A 234 8.07 30.39 -10.87
C LYS A 234 8.38 31.12 -9.57
N THR A 235 9.41 31.95 -9.58
CA THR A 235 9.63 32.98 -8.57
C THR A 235 8.57 34.09 -8.69
N THR A 236 8.57 35.03 -7.75
CA THR A 236 7.69 36.21 -7.78
C THR A 236 7.92 37.12 -8.98
N GLU A 237 9.10 37.04 -9.61
CA GLU A 237 9.49 37.78 -10.81
C GLU A 237 9.13 37.04 -12.11
N GLY A 238 8.51 35.86 -12.01
CA GLY A 238 8.03 35.08 -13.15
C GLY A 238 9.09 34.22 -13.85
N GLN A 239 10.28 34.07 -13.27
CA GLN A 239 11.32 33.16 -13.78
C GLN A 239 11.17 31.77 -13.16
N PRO A 240 11.59 30.68 -13.82
CA PRO A 240 11.64 29.36 -13.19
C PRO A 240 12.43 29.39 -11.88
N LEU A 241 11.84 28.88 -10.80
CA LEU A 241 12.51 28.74 -9.51
C LEU A 241 13.56 27.63 -9.61
N VAL A 242 14.78 27.94 -9.19
CA VAL A 242 15.91 27.00 -9.22
C VAL A 242 16.24 26.51 -7.82
N GLY A 243 16.03 25.22 -7.57
CA GLY A 243 16.50 24.51 -6.38
C GLY A 243 17.69 23.59 -6.70
N GLN A 244 17.86 22.55 -5.89
CA GLN A 244 18.90 21.56 -6.07
C GLN A 244 18.41 20.16 -5.62
N VAL A 245 18.58 19.15 -6.47
CA VAL A 245 18.33 17.73 -6.14
C VAL A 245 19.48 16.88 -6.73
N TRP A 246 19.26 15.63 -7.10
CA TRP A 246 20.28 14.67 -7.53
C TRP A 246 21.13 15.13 -8.73
N PRO A 247 20.56 15.70 -9.81
CA PRO A 247 21.37 16.17 -10.94
C PRO A 247 21.99 17.57 -10.72
N GLY A 248 22.05 18.07 -9.48
CA GLY A 248 22.49 19.42 -9.17
C GLY A 248 21.34 20.43 -9.27
N ASN A 249 21.57 21.58 -9.91
CA ASN A 249 20.53 22.62 -10.01
C ASN A 249 19.34 22.13 -10.84
N THR A 250 18.14 22.33 -10.30
CA THR A 250 16.89 21.84 -10.88
C THR A 250 15.80 22.89 -10.87
N VAL A 251 14.89 22.80 -11.82
CA VAL A 251 13.58 23.45 -11.82
C VAL A 251 12.50 22.41 -11.57
N PHE A 252 11.35 22.85 -11.05
CA PHE A 252 10.27 21.95 -10.62
C PHE A 252 9.06 22.13 -11.54
N PRO A 253 8.48 21.07 -12.12
CA PRO A 253 7.20 21.13 -12.81
C PRO A 253 6.08 21.63 -11.88
N ASP A 254 5.33 22.60 -12.35
CA ASP A 254 4.06 23.03 -11.78
C ASP A 254 2.95 22.14 -12.37
N PHE A 255 2.58 21.08 -11.65
CA PHE A 255 1.52 20.15 -12.08
C PHE A 255 0.11 20.78 -12.06
N PHE A 256 -0.04 22.03 -11.61
CA PHE A 256 -1.27 22.81 -11.80
C PHE A 256 -1.28 23.57 -13.12
N SER A 257 -0.14 23.70 -13.82
CA SER A 257 -0.06 24.37 -15.12
C SER A 257 -0.93 23.65 -16.15
N LYS A 258 -1.59 24.43 -17.02
CA LYS A 258 -2.49 23.92 -18.07
C LYS A 258 -1.77 22.96 -19.03
N ASN A 259 -0.46 23.16 -19.22
CA ASN A 259 0.35 22.37 -20.14
C ASN A 259 1.11 21.22 -19.45
N ALA A 260 1.06 21.12 -18.11
CA ALA A 260 1.84 20.13 -17.36
C ALA A 260 1.47 18.70 -17.71
N GLN A 261 0.18 18.39 -17.86
CA GLN A 261 -0.27 17.05 -18.26
C GLN A 261 0.30 16.66 -19.64
N GLN A 262 0.22 17.57 -20.61
CA GLN A 262 0.75 17.30 -21.96
C GLN A 262 2.26 17.11 -21.90
N TYR A 263 2.98 18.03 -21.26
CA TYR A 263 4.43 17.96 -21.08
C TYR A 263 4.86 16.62 -20.47
N TRP A 264 4.26 16.26 -19.33
CA TRP A 264 4.60 15.05 -18.61
C TRP A 264 4.30 13.78 -19.41
N THR A 265 3.17 13.76 -20.12
CA THR A 265 2.81 12.63 -21.00
C THR A 265 3.79 12.49 -22.17
N GLU A 266 4.21 13.60 -22.77
CA GLU A 266 5.19 13.58 -23.87
C GLU A 266 6.58 13.12 -23.41
N GLN A 267 7.06 13.57 -22.25
CA GLN A 267 8.34 13.11 -21.71
C GLN A 267 8.30 11.61 -21.35
N LEU A 268 7.22 11.17 -20.69
CA LEU A 268 7.05 9.75 -20.36
C LEU A 268 6.85 8.87 -21.59
N SER A 269 6.12 9.33 -22.60
CA SER A 269 5.97 8.60 -23.85
C SER A 269 7.31 8.42 -24.56
N ALA A 270 8.11 9.49 -24.67
CA ALA A 270 9.43 9.44 -25.29
C ALA A 270 10.37 8.50 -24.53
N PHE A 271 10.34 8.52 -23.18
CA PHE A 271 11.15 7.61 -22.38
C PHE A 271 10.66 6.15 -22.48
N HIS A 272 9.35 5.93 -22.55
CA HIS A 272 8.76 4.60 -22.69
C HIS A 272 9.13 3.93 -24.03
N ASP A 273 9.32 4.72 -25.10
CA ASP A 273 9.80 4.21 -26.40
C ASP A 273 11.22 3.61 -26.30
N GLU A 274 12.06 4.16 -25.41
CA GLU A 274 13.41 3.64 -25.12
C GLU A 274 13.38 2.48 -24.11
N VAL A 275 12.67 2.66 -23.00
CA VAL A 275 12.55 1.71 -21.90
C VAL A 275 11.06 1.43 -21.65
N PRO A 276 10.51 0.29 -22.08
CA PRO A 276 9.07 0.03 -22.01
C PRO A 276 8.63 -0.36 -20.58
N PHE A 277 8.66 0.60 -19.65
CA PHE A 277 8.30 0.43 -18.24
C PHE A 277 6.79 0.20 -18.03
N ASP A 278 6.46 -0.52 -16.96
CA ASP A 278 5.10 -0.94 -16.65
C ASP A 278 4.40 -0.10 -15.58
N GLY A 279 5.13 0.78 -14.93
CA GLY A 279 4.68 1.65 -13.85
C GLY A 279 5.80 2.60 -13.46
N LEU A 280 5.53 3.49 -12.51
CA LEU A 280 6.50 4.49 -12.08
C LEU A 280 6.55 4.59 -10.56
N TRP A 281 7.76 4.77 -10.07
CA TRP A 281 8.03 5.24 -8.73
C TRP A 281 8.33 6.73 -8.83
N ILE A 282 7.45 7.57 -8.26
CA ILE A 282 7.69 9.01 -8.19
C ILE A 282 8.17 9.38 -6.79
N ASP A 283 9.40 9.88 -6.72
CA ASP A 283 10.07 10.19 -5.45
C ASP A 283 10.36 11.69 -5.32
N MET A 284 10.85 12.13 -4.16
CA MET A 284 11.32 13.51 -3.96
C MET A 284 10.25 14.59 -4.16
N ASN A 285 8.97 14.21 -4.02
CA ASN A 285 7.83 14.98 -4.48
C ASN A 285 7.00 15.65 -3.38
N GLU A 286 7.62 16.00 -2.25
CA GLU A 286 7.01 16.86 -1.25
C GLU A 286 6.71 18.30 -1.72
N PRO A 287 7.51 19.00 -2.57
CA PRO A 287 8.77 18.64 -3.26
C PRO A 287 10.01 18.83 -2.38
N SER A 288 10.93 17.86 -2.45
CA SER A 288 12.22 17.94 -1.75
C SER A 288 13.18 18.92 -2.44
N ASN A 289 13.99 19.59 -1.64
CA ASN A 289 15.04 20.51 -2.11
C ASN A 289 16.25 20.42 -1.18
N PHE A 290 17.45 20.26 -1.73
CA PHE A 290 18.70 20.17 -0.96
C PHE A 290 19.20 21.53 -0.48
N VAL A 291 18.68 22.62 -1.04
CA VAL A 291 18.85 23.99 -0.55
C VAL A 291 17.56 24.51 0.07
N GLU A 292 17.67 25.49 0.97
CA GLU A 292 16.50 26.10 1.60
C GLU A 292 15.83 27.10 0.63
N GLY A 293 14.68 26.70 0.08
CA GLY A 293 13.87 27.54 -0.79
C GLY A 293 14.35 27.60 -2.24
N SER A 294 15.46 28.28 -2.51
CA SER A 294 16.05 28.34 -3.86
C SER A 294 17.55 28.61 -3.79
N THR A 295 18.27 28.41 -4.89
CA THR A 295 19.69 28.74 -5.01
C THR A 295 19.99 30.24 -4.86
N SER A 296 18.96 31.09 -5.00
CA SER A 296 19.05 32.55 -4.80
C SER A 296 18.38 33.02 -3.50
N GLY A 297 17.96 32.08 -2.63
CA GLY A 297 17.16 32.37 -1.44
C GLY A 297 15.68 32.62 -1.76
N CYS A 298 14.94 33.11 -0.77
CA CYS A 298 13.52 33.46 -0.92
C CYS A 298 13.29 34.95 -0.64
N PRO A 299 12.28 35.57 -1.25
CA PRO A 299 11.94 36.96 -0.95
C PRO A 299 11.52 37.12 0.51
N ALA A 300 11.73 38.30 1.07
CA ALA A 300 11.21 38.68 2.38
C ALA A 300 9.69 38.93 2.26
N SER A 301 8.90 37.87 2.40
CA SER A 301 7.45 37.92 2.29
C SER A 301 6.78 37.34 3.53
N LYS A 302 5.53 37.76 3.80
CA LYS A 302 4.71 37.16 4.87
C LYS A 302 4.39 35.68 4.64
N TRP A 303 4.65 35.14 3.45
CA TRP A 303 4.47 33.72 3.13
C TRP A 303 5.70 32.89 3.52
N ASP A 304 6.90 33.43 3.28
CA ASP A 304 8.17 32.79 3.63
C ASP A 304 8.54 32.96 5.12
N SER A 305 7.91 33.92 5.80
CA SER A 305 8.04 34.18 7.23
C SER A 305 6.67 34.56 7.82
N PRO A 306 5.76 33.58 7.99
CA PRO A 306 4.42 33.85 8.51
C PRO A 306 4.46 34.31 9.98
N PRO A 307 3.39 35.00 10.46
CA PRO A 307 3.30 35.43 11.85
C PRO A 307 3.21 34.25 12.84
N TYR A 308 2.80 33.08 12.37
CA TYR A 308 2.81 31.82 13.11
C TYR A 308 3.51 30.75 12.26
N THR A 309 4.49 30.07 12.83
CA THR A 309 5.18 28.94 12.20
C THR A 309 4.85 27.68 13.01
N PRO A 310 4.18 26.69 12.41
CA PRO A 310 4.00 25.37 13.01
C PRO A 310 5.31 24.75 13.49
N HIS A 311 5.25 23.78 14.39
CA HIS A 311 6.40 23.02 14.86
C HIS A 311 6.92 22.07 13.78
N ILE A 312 7.57 22.64 12.77
CA ILE A 312 8.20 21.95 11.65
C ILE A 312 9.70 21.81 11.86
N ILE A 313 10.28 20.72 11.35
CA ILE A 313 11.73 20.52 11.33
C ILE A 313 12.42 21.68 10.61
N GLY A 314 13.49 22.20 11.21
CA GLY A 314 14.26 23.31 10.66
C GLY A 314 13.68 24.70 10.96
N ASN A 315 12.54 24.79 11.66
CA ASN A 315 11.90 26.04 12.11
C ASN A 315 11.53 27.05 11.00
N THR A 316 11.49 26.62 9.73
CA THR A 316 11.07 27.46 8.60
C THR A 316 10.43 26.62 7.50
N LEU A 317 9.32 27.12 6.93
CA LEU A 317 8.50 26.36 5.96
C LEU A 317 9.28 25.94 4.71
N LYS A 318 10.30 26.72 4.33
CA LYS A 318 11.16 26.46 3.16
C LYS A 318 12.30 25.46 3.44
N SER A 319 12.42 24.96 4.68
CA SER A 319 13.40 23.92 5.01
C SER A 319 13.10 22.66 4.19
N LYS A 320 14.09 22.16 3.45
CA LYS A 320 13.98 20.98 2.57
C LYS A 320 12.92 21.08 1.47
N THR A 321 12.47 22.29 1.11
CA THR A 321 11.51 22.49 0.02
C THR A 321 11.76 23.84 -0.67
N ILE A 322 10.83 24.29 -1.53
CA ILE A 322 10.95 25.53 -2.30
C ILE A 322 10.37 26.74 -1.57
N CYS A 323 10.56 27.96 -2.11
CA CYS A 323 10.04 29.18 -1.49
C CYS A 323 8.51 29.17 -1.40
N MET A 324 7.96 29.62 -0.28
CA MET A 324 6.51 29.62 -0.05
C MET A 324 5.78 30.63 -0.94
N SER A 325 6.44 31.72 -1.29
CA SER A 325 5.93 32.73 -2.23
C SER A 325 6.02 32.32 -3.71
N ALA A 326 6.61 31.16 -4.03
CA ALA A 326 6.70 30.68 -5.40
C ALA A 326 5.31 30.48 -6.02
N ASN A 327 5.17 30.77 -7.30
CA ASN A 327 3.91 30.76 -8.03
C ASN A 327 3.73 29.46 -8.84
N GLN A 328 2.61 28.79 -8.63
CA GLN A 328 2.14 27.59 -9.31
C GLN A 328 0.75 27.86 -9.90
N ASN A 329 0.69 28.17 -11.21
CA ASN A 329 -0.53 28.51 -11.94
C ASN A 329 -1.46 29.52 -11.22
N GLY A 330 -0.87 30.55 -10.58
CA GLY A 330 -1.60 31.59 -9.85
C GLY A 330 -1.85 31.28 -8.37
N TYR A 331 -1.53 30.06 -7.91
CA TYR A 331 -1.48 29.69 -6.50
C TYR A 331 -0.09 29.94 -5.93
N ARG A 332 -0.02 30.26 -4.64
CA ARG A 332 1.25 30.33 -3.91
C ARG A 332 1.61 28.93 -3.43
N HIS A 333 2.89 28.58 -3.49
CA HIS A 333 3.36 27.31 -2.94
C HIS A 333 3.00 27.16 -1.46
N TYR A 334 2.92 28.25 -0.70
CA TYR A 334 2.37 28.30 0.66
C TYR A 334 1.02 27.59 0.86
N ASP A 335 0.14 27.66 -0.15
CA ASP A 335 -1.21 27.08 -0.10
C ASP A 335 -1.27 25.66 -0.68
N VAL A 336 -0.42 25.37 -1.66
CA VAL A 336 -0.46 24.13 -2.45
C VAL A 336 0.75 23.22 -2.26
N HIS A 337 1.64 23.52 -1.31
CA HIS A 337 2.85 22.75 -1.03
C HIS A 337 2.52 21.28 -0.79
N SER A 338 1.63 21.00 0.17
CA SER A 338 1.22 19.63 0.50
C SER A 338 0.35 18.95 -0.57
N LEU A 339 0.11 19.60 -1.70
CA LEU A 339 -0.59 19.03 -2.85
C LEU A 339 0.37 18.63 -3.98
N TYR A 340 1.67 18.91 -3.88
CA TYR A 340 2.62 18.68 -4.96
C TYR A 340 2.66 17.19 -5.38
N GLY A 341 2.97 16.29 -4.45
CA GLY A 341 3.00 14.84 -4.73
C GLY A 341 1.65 14.28 -5.17
N TYR A 342 0.54 14.78 -4.64
CA TYR A 342 -0.80 14.43 -5.12
C TYR A 342 -0.98 14.83 -6.60
N SER A 343 -0.66 16.09 -6.95
CA SER A 343 -0.81 16.59 -8.31
C SER A 343 0.09 15.87 -9.33
N GLU A 344 1.32 15.51 -8.93
CA GLU A 344 2.20 14.67 -9.73
C GLU A 344 1.65 13.25 -9.90
N THR A 345 1.12 12.64 -8.83
CA THR A 345 0.52 11.30 -8.89
C THR A 345 -0.63 11.27 -9.91
N VAL A 346 -1.48 12.30 -9.90
CA VAL A 346 -2.58 12.47 -10.87
C VAL A 346 -2.04 12.56 -12.30
N ALA A 347 -1.06 13.44 -12.53
CA ALA A 347 -0.48 13.65 -13.86
C ALA A 347 0.20 12.38 -14.39
N THR A 348 0.91 11.67 -13.52
CA THR A 348 1.66 10.45 -13.82
C THR A 348 0.74 9.28 -14.14
N MET A 349 -0.31 9.03 -13.35
CA MET A 349 -1.25 7.94 -13.63
C MET A 349 -1.96 8.18 -14.97
N LYS A 350 -2.45 9.40 -15.23
CA LYS A 350 -3.07 9.75 -16.53
C LYS A 350 -2.12 9.57 -17.72
N ALA A 351 -0.86 9.95 -17.55
CA ALA A 351 0.16 9.74 -18.57
C ALA A 351 0.38 8.24 -18.83
N LEU A 352 0.49 7.42 -17.78
CA LEU A 352 0.66 5.97 -17.91
C LEU A 352 -0.53 5.29 -18.57
N GLU A 353 -1.77 5.67 -18.22
CA GLU A 353 -2.97 5.15 -18.89
C GLU A 353 -2.97 5.48 -20.38
N THR A 354 -2.45 6.65 -20.77
CA THR A 354 -2.33 7.08 -22.17
C THR A 354 -1.22 6.33 -22.90
N VAL A 355 -0.03 6.25 -22.30
CA VAL A 355 1.16 5.63 -22.90
C VAL A 355 1.00 4.11 -23.03
N ARG A 356 0.42 3.45 -22.02
CA ARG A 356 0.32 1.99 -21.97
C ARG A 356 -1.03 1.45 -22.45
N GLY A 357 -2.09 2.24 -22.41
CA GLY A 357 -3.46 1.78 -22.71
C GLY A 357 -4.01 0.76 -21.71
N LYS A 358 -3.38 0.63 -20.54
CA LYS A 358 -3.67 -0.36 -19.48
C LYS A 358 -3.50 0.28 -18.11
N ARG A 359 -4.12 -0.31 -17.08
CA ARG A 359 -3.87 0.04 -15.68
C ARG A 359 -2.39 -0.12 -15.37
N SER A 360 -1.91 0.79 -14.54
CA SER A 360 -0.51 0.91 -14.18
C SER A 360 -0.35 0.97 -12.66
N VAL A 361 0.89 0.97 -12.20
CA VAL A 361 1.22 1.23 -10.80
C VAL A 361 1.99 2.54 -10.73
N VAL A 362 1.50 3.46 -9.90
CA VAL A 362 2.25 4.64 -9.44
C VAL A 362 2.45 4.48 -7.94
N ILE A 363 3.71 4.50 -7.48
CA ILE A 363 4.05 4.52 -6.06
C ILE A 363 4.66 5.89 -5.75
N SER A 364 3.96 6.69 -4.94
CA SER A 364 4.34 8.05 -4.59
C SER A 364 4.84 8.16 -3.15
N ARG A 365 5.83 9.02 -2.91
CA ARG A 365 6.27 9.33 -1.53
C ARG A 365 5.28 10.28 -0.87
N SER A 366 5.17 11.51 -1.38
CA SER A 366 4.27 12.49 -0.82
C SER A 366 2.82 12.22 -1.26
N THR A 367 1.88 12.43 -0.32
CA THR A 367 0.45 12.12 -0.51
C THR A 367 -0.45 13.15 0.18
N TYR A 368 -1.65 13.30 -0.34
CA TYR A 368 -2.74 14.10 0.24
C TYR A 368 -4.06 13.30 0.10
N PRO A 369 -5.15 13.61 0.83
CA PRO A 369 -6.47 13.09 0.53
C PRO A 369 -6.78 13.08 -0.97
N SER A 370 -7.30 11.96 -1.48
CA SER A 370 -7.50 11.62 -2.91
C SER A 370 -6.31 10.98 -3.63
N SER A 371 -5.09 10.95 -3.09
CA SER A 371 -3.95 10.26 -3.72
C SER A 371 -4.23 8.78 -4.05
N GLY A 372 -5.03 8.10 -3.21
CA GLY A 372 -5.41 6.70 -3.41
C GLY A 372 -6.26 6.43 -4.65
N GLN A 373 -6.86 7.46 -5.28
CA GLN A 373 -7.55 7.33 -6.56
C GLN A 373 -6.60 7.13 -7.74
N HIS A 374 -5.29 7.38 -7.53
CA HIS A 374 -4.31 7.49 -8.62
C HIS A 374 -3.03 6.70 -8.38
N GLY A 375 -2.79 6.16 -7.17
CA GLY A 375 -1.58 5.43 -6.88
C GLY A 375 -1.56 4.80 -5.50
N GLY A 376 -0.45 4.12 -5.22
CA GLY A 376 -0.10 3.63 -3.90
C GLY A 376 1.00 4.48 -3.25
N HIS A 377 1.46 4.01 -2.11
CA HIS A 377 2.45 4.69 -1.27
C HIS A 377 3.39 3.67 -0.64
N TRP A 378 4.61 4.08 -0.28
CA TRP A 378 5.44 3.34 0.66
C TRP A 378 5.84 4.26 1.79
N LEU A 379 5.99 3.72 3.00
CA LEU A 379 6.25 4.49 4.23
C LEU A 379 7.65 5.15 4.28
N GLY A 380 8.28 5.41 3.14
CA GLY A 380 9.54 6.13 3.02
C GLY A 380 10.76 5.42 3.57
N ASP A 381 11.75 6.25 3.93
CA ASP A 381 13.12 5.89 4.24
C ASP A 381 13.24 5.34 5.68
N ASN A 382 12.74 4.12 5.85
CA ASN A 382 12.74 3.42 7.12
C ASN A 382 14.13 2.86 7.50
N PHE A 383 14.38 2.70 8.80
CA PHE A 383 15.65 2.12 9.27
C PHE A 383 15.57 0.59 9.37
N ALA A 384 16.67 -0.12 9.09
CA ALA A 384 16.84 -1.55 9.35
C ALA A 384 16.96 -1.86 10.85
N GLN A 385 15.87 -1.59 11.59
CA GLN A 385 15.77 -1.71 13.04
C GLN A 385 14.42 -2.31 13.45
N TRP A 386 14.39 -3.02 14.58
CA TRP A 386 13.16 -3.64 15.12
C TRP A 386 12.04 -2.63 15.41
N ASN A 387 12.38 -1.39 15.74
CA ASN A 387 11.38 -0.35 15.96
C ASN A 387 10.68 0.05 14.65
N SER A 388 11.43 0.34 13.57
CA SER A 388 10.85 0.61 12.24
C SER A 388 10.02 -0.58 11.74
N PHE A 389 10.50 -1.79 11.99
CA PHE A 389 9.76 -3.01 11.69
C PHE A 389 8.41 -3.05 12.42
N ARG A 390 8.37 -2.75 13.73
CA ARG A 390 7.11 -2.64 14.52
C ARG A 390 6.17 -1.57 14.02
N TYR A 391 6.67 -0.36 13.81
CA TYR A 391 5.83 0.77 13.41
C TYR A 391 5.36 0.71 11.94
N SER A 392 5.90 -0.20 11.14
CA SER A 392 5.36 -0.43 9.79
C SER A 392 3.91 -0.92 9.77
N ILE A 393 3.44 -1.66 10.80
CA ILE A 393 2.03 -2.10 10.86
C ILE A 393 1.11 -0.90 11.12
N PRO A 394 1.29 -0.08 12.17
CA PRO A 394 0.54 1.16 12.35
C PRO A 394 0.51 2.06 11.12
N GLY A 395 1.66 2.26 10.45
CA GLY A 395 1.74 3.07 9.23
C GLY A 395 0.84 2.53 8.12
N ILE A 396 0.95 1.24 7.80
CA ILE A 396 0.11 0.57 6.78
C ILE A 396 -1.38 0.65 7.12
N LEU A 397 -1.73 0.49 8.41
CA LEU A 397 -3.11 0.58 8.87
C LEU A 397 -3.65 2.01 8.74
N ASN A 398 -2.86 3.02 9.11
CA ASN A 398 -3.22 4.43 8.93
C ASN A 398 -3.49 4.77 7.46
N PHE A 399 -2.65 4.31 6.53
CA PHE A 399 -2.87 4.56 5.10
C PHE A 399 -4.09 3.84 4.52
N ASN A 400 -4.52 2.71 5.11
CA ASN A 400 -5.83 2.13 4.80
C ASN A 400 -6.97 3.03 5.30
N LEU A 401 -6.84 3.71 6.44
CA LEU A 401 -7.79 4.73 6.89
C LEU A 401 -7.81 5.95 5.95
N PHE A 402 -6.66 6.30 5.36
CA PHE A 402 -6.53 7.43 4.43
C PHE A 402 -7.05 7.12 3.02
N GLY A 403 -7.56 5.91 2.77
CA GLY A 403 -8.04 5.50 1.44
C GLY A 403 -6.91 5.21 0.46
N ILE A 404 -5.74 4.80 0.94
CA ILE A 404 -4.58 4.40 0.13
C ILE A 404 -4.20 2.95 0.51
N PRO A 405 -5.00 1.95 0.11
CA PRO A 405 -4.80 0.56 0.54
C PRO A 405 -3.57 -0.08 -0.08
N LEU A 406 -3.08 0.38 -1.25
CA LEU A 406 -1.82 -0.11 -1.84
C LEU A 406 -0.64 0.56 -1.13
N VAL A 407 -0.30 0.04 0.05
CA VAL A 407 0.74 0.58 0.92
C VAL A 407 1.61 -0.51 1.54
N GLY A 408 2.88 -0.18 1.79
CA GLY A 408 3.88 -1.06 2.40
C GLY A 408 5.07 -0.29 2.95
N ALA A 409 5.95 -0.99 3.65
CA ALA A 409 7.26 -0.48 4.05
C ALA A 409 8.37 -1.20 3.28
N ASP A 410 9.55 -0.58 3.19
CA ASP A 410 10.71 -1.26 2.62
C ASP A 410 11.14 -2.43 3.51
N ILE A 411 10.93 -3.63 2.97
CA ILE A 411 11.16 -4.89 3.69
C ILE A 411 12.65 -5.04 3.98
N CYS A 412 12.96 -5.45 5.22
CA CYS A 412 14.30 -5.52 5.82
C CYS A 412 14.92 -4.17 6.22
N GLY A 413 14.29 -3.05 5.84
CA GLY A 413 14.71 -1.68 6.15
C GLY A 413 15.60 -1.07 5.08
N PHE A 414 15.40 0.22 4.80
CA PHE A 414 16.14 0.97 3.80
C PHE A 414 17.50 1.49 4.33
N ILE A 415 17.48 2.24 5.45
CA ILE A 415 18.68 2.85 6.05
C ILE A 415 19.39 1.88 7.00
N GLY A 416 20.69 1.68 6.77
CA GLY A 416 21.57 0.88 7.61
C GLY A 416 21.50 -0.62 7.34
N ASN A 417 22.54 -1.36 7.72
CA ASN A 417 22.63 -2.79 7.42
C ASN A 417 21.61 -3.60 8.24
N THR A 418 20.75 -4.34 7.55
CA THR A 418 19.92 -5.37 8.17
C THR A 418 20.76 -6.57 8.63
N ASN A 419 20.13 -7.50 9.34
CA ASN A 419 20.72 -8.78 9.70
C ASN A 419 19.78 -9.95 9.36
N PHE A 420 20.30 -11.17 9.43
CA PHE A 420 19.56 -12.38 9.07
C PHE A 420 18.20 -12.49 9.79
N GLU A 421 18.17 -12.29 11.11
CA GLU A 421 16.95 -12.45 11.90
C GLU A 421 15.92 -11.37 11.57
N LEU A 422 16.34 -10.10 11.58
CA LEU A 422 15.46 -8.98 11.28
C LEU A 422 14.88 -9.12 9.87
N CYS A 423 15.72 -9.41 8.87
CA CYS A 423 15.27 -9.54 7.49
C CYS A 423 14.39 -10.80 7.29
N ALA A 424 14.61 -11.88 8.05
CA ALA A 424 13.73 -13.06 8.02
C ALA A 424 12.34 -12.72 8.57
N ARG A 425 12.26 -12.08 9.73
CA ARG A 425 10.99 -11.63 10.33
C ARG A 425 10.29 -10.58 9.47
N TRP A 426 11.05 -9.67 8.86
CA TRP A 426 10.48 -8.64 8.01
C TRP A 426 10.01 -9.20 6.67
N THR A 427 10.69 -10.19 6.09
CA THR A 427 10.19 -10.89 4.89
C THR A 427 8.91 -11.65 5.21
N GLN A 428 8.85 -12.31 6.38
CA GLN A 428 7.65 -12.99 6.88
C GLN A 428 6.44 -12.06 7.00
N LEU A 429 6.61 -10.88 7.58
CA LEU A 429 5.54 -9.88 7.68
C LEU A 429 5.25 -9.20 6.34
N GLY A 430 6.29 -8.77 5.64
CA GLY A 430 6.21 -7.95 4.43
C GLY A 430 5.54 -8.66 3.25
N ALA A 431 5.53 -9.99 3.25
CA ALA A 431 4.71 -10.79 2.34
C ALA A 431 3.20 -10.51 2.49
N PHE A 432 2.76 -9.95 3.62
CA PHE A 432 1.35 -9.60 3.92
C PHE A 432 1.09 -8.09 3.93
N TYR A 433 2.05 -7.27 3.51
CA TYR A 433 1.74 -5.88 3.19
C TYR A 433 0.91 -5.83 1.89
N PRO A 434 -0.10 -4.97 1.77
CA PRO A 434 -0.82 -4.80 0.51
C PRO A 434 0.12 -4.51 -0.67
N PHE A 435 1.10 -3.63 -0.48
CA PHE A 435 2.25 -3.44 -1.38
C PHE A 435 3.51 -4.07 -0.78
N SER A 436 4.13 -5.02 -1.49
CA SER A 436 5.23 -5.84 -0.95
C SER A 436 6.53 -5.61 -1.74
N ARG A 437 7.40 -4.74 -1.23
CA ARG A 437 8.70 -4.40 -1.84
C ARG A 437 9.85 -4.56 -0.85
N ASN A 438 10.91 -5.25 -1.25
CA ASN A 438 12.22 -5.13 -0.61
C ASN A 438 13.03 -4.08 -1.37
N HIS A 439 13.48 -3.06 -0.64
CA HIS A 439 14.29 -1.97 -1.13
C HIS A 439 15.37 -1.65 -0.10
N ASN A 440 16.53 -1.19 -0.57
CA ASN A 440 17.74 -1.02 0.22
C ASN A 440 18.48 0.22 -0.25
N THR A 441 19.25 0.85 0.62
CA THR A 441 20.04 2.03 0.26
C THR A 441 21.42 1.67 -0.31
N ILE A 442 22.09 2.66 -0.91
CA ILE A 442 23.44 2.52 -1.45
C ILE A 442 24.46 2.26 -0.32
N ASN A 443 25.55 1.55 -0.62
CA ASN A 443 26.62 1.18 0.32
C ASN A 443 26.24 0.18 1.44
N ASN A 444 24.96 -0.16 1.60
CA ASN A 444 24.53 -1.26 2.46
C ASN A 444 24.83 -2.63 1.83
N GLN A 445 25.00 -3.63 2.70
CA GLN A 445 25.09 -5.03 2.33
C GLN A 445 23.83 -5.46 1.54
N PRO A 446 23.96 -6.35 0.53
CA PRO A 446 22.81 -6.91 -0.17
C PRO A 446 21.82 -7.56 0.80
N GLN A 447 20.53 -7.35 0.56
CA GLN A 447 19.45 -7.91 1.37
C GLN A 447 18.30 -8.50 0.55
N ASP A 448 18.52 -8.73 -0.75
CA ASP A 448 17.59 -9.52 -1.54
C ASP A 448 17.48 -10.95 -0.97
N PRO A 449 16.37 -11.67 -1.21
CA PRO A 449 16.17 -13.00 -0.64
C PRO A 449 17.28 -14.03 -0.90
N THR A 450 18.14 -13.82 -1.91
CA THR A 450 19.25 -14.72 -2.23
C THR A 450 20.56 -14.37 -1.51
N ALA A 451 20.62 -13.22 -0.83
CA ALA A 451 21.82 -12.72 -0.15
C ALA A 451 22.17 -13.47 1.15
N PHE A 452 21.20 -14.12 1.80
CA PHE A 452 21.34 -14.73 3.13
C PHE A 452 21.47 -16.27 3.11
N GLY A 453 21.73 -16.86 1.94
CA GLY A 453 21.92 -18.30 1.76
C GLY A 453 20.62 -19.10 1.62
N ASP A 454 20.77 -20.42 1.43
CA ASP A 454 19.70 -21.28 0.92
C ASP A 454 18.50 -21.44 1.86
N ASN A 455 18.75 -21.48 3.17
CA ASN A 455 17.68 -21.60 4.17
C ASN A 455 16.81 -20.34 4.21
N PHE A 456 17.42 -19.15 4.07
CA PHE A 456 16.68 -17.90 3.97
C PHE A 456 15.88 -17.85 2.67
N ALA A 457 16.52 -18.17 1.54
CA ALA A 457 15.87 -18.19 0.24
C ALA A 457 14.66 -19.16 0.22
N ALA A 458 14.78 -20.32 0.87
CA ALA A 458 13.67 -21.27 0.99
C ALA A 458 12.52 -20.72 1.85
N MET A 459 12.82 -20.08 2.99
CA MET A 459 11.82 -19.41 3.82
C MET A 459 11.11 -18.28 3.06
N ALA A 460 11.89 -17.40 2.41
CA ALA A 460 11.36 -16.30 1.62
C ALA A 460 10.47 -16.82 0.47
N ARG A 461 10.90 -17.87 -0.24
CA ARG A 461 10.09 -18.53 -1.26
C ARG A 461 8.77 -19.04 -0.70
N ASN A 462 8.79 -19.74 0.44
CA ASN A 462 7.58 -20.34 1.01
C ASN A 462 6.57 -19.28 1.44
N VAL A 463 7.02 -18.21 2.12
CA VAL A 463 6.12 -17.15 2.57
C VAL A 463 5.59 -16.31 1.40
N LEU A 464 6.42 -16.05 0.39
CA LEU A 464 5.96 -15.37 -0.84
C LEU A 464 5.01 -16.25 -1.64
N LEU A 465 5.23 -17.57 -1.75
CA LEU A 465 4.24 -18.45 -2.40
C LEU A 465 2.91 -18.48 -1.64
N MET A 466 2.92 -18.33 -0.31
CA MET A 466 1.69 -18.16 0.47
C MET A 466 0.97 -16.84 0.13
N ARG A 467 1.71 -15.74 -0.03
CA ARG A 467 1.14 -14.49 -0.57
C ARG A 467 0.50 -14.73 -1.93
N TYR A 468 1.22 -15.36 -2.86
CA TYR A 468 0.75 -15.60 -4.22
C TYR A 468 -0.49 -16.49 -4.28
N ARG A 469 -0.60 -17.43 -3.34
CA ARG A 469 -1.79 -18.27 -3.16
C ARG A 469 -3.02 -17.45 -2.74
N LEU A 470 -2.82 -16.42 -1.92
CA LEU A 470 -3.85 -15.55 -1.38
C LEU A 470 -4.20 -14.36 -2.29
N LEU A 471 -3.51 -14.17 -3.43
CA LEU A 471 -3.76 -13.02 -4.30
C LEU A 471 -5.21 -12.90 -4.82
N PRO A 472 -5.97 -13.98 -5.10
CA PRO A 472 -7.38 -13.80 -5.48
C PRO A 472 -8.21 -13.15 -4.36
N TYR A 473 -7.96 -13.53 -3.11
CA TYR A 473 -8.60 -12.90 -1.95
C TYR A 473 -8.15 -11.45 -1.79
N LEU A 474 -6.83 -11.20 -1.84
CA LEU A 474 -6.31 -9.83 -1.74
C LEU A 474 -6.86 -8.93 -2.86
N TYR A 475 -6.91 -9.41 -4.10
CA TYR A 475 -7.44 -8.68 -5.24
C TYR A 475 -8.94 -8.40 -5.10
N THR A 476 -9.69 -9.34 -4.53
CA THR A 476 -11.11 -9.13 -4.20
C THR A 476 -11.28 -8.04 -3.16
N LEU A 477 -10.42 -7.96 -2.14
CA LEU A 477 -10.43 -6.85 -1.18
C LEU A 477 -10.14 -5.50 -1.85
N PHE A 478 -9.20 -5.45 -2.79
CA PHE A 478 -8.94 -4.23 -3.57
C PHE A 478 -10.12 -3.86 -4.48
N ALA A 479 -10.78 -4.83 -5.11
CA ALA A 479 -11.98 -4.59 -5.90
C ALA A 479 -13.12 -4.03 -5.04
N ASN A 480 -13.30 -4.58 -3.84
CA ASN A 480 -14.26 -4.06 -2.86
C ASN A 480 -13.92 -2.64 -2.43
N ALA A 481 -12.66 -2.35 -2.12
CA ALA A 481 -12.21 -1.00 -1.78
C ALA A 481 -12.44 -0.02 -2.96
N HIS A 482 -12.22 -0.46 -4.19
CA HIS A 482 -12.45 0.34 -5.39
C HIS A 482 -13.93 0.66 -5.63
N VAL A 483 -14.81 -0.34 -5.48
CA VAL A 483 -16.25 -0.19 -5.75
C VAL A 483 -16.97 0.49 -4.60
N ASN A 484 -16.63 0.15 -3.36
CA ASN A 484 -17.40 0.54 -2.17
C ASN A 484 -16.67 1.55 -1.27
N GLY A 485 -15.36 1.76 -1.46
CA GLY A 485 -14.52 2.35 -0.43
C GLY A 485 -14.18 1.33 0.66
N GLY A 486 -13.58 1.79 1.76
CA GLY A 486 -13.21 0.92 2.88
C GLY A 486 -11.75 0.47 2.84
N THR A 487 -11.44 -0.61 3.55
CA THR A 487 -10.05 -1.02 3.86
C THR A 487 -9.68 -2.39 3.29
N VAL A 488 -8.40 -2.58 2.95
CA VAL A 488 -7.84 -3.89 2.57
C VAL A 488 -7.18 -4.53 3.79
N ALA A 489 -6.15 -3.87 4.34
CA ALA A 489 -5.57 -4.23 5.63
C ALA A 489 -6.27 -3.40 6.72
N ARG A 490 -6.73 -4.06 7.79
CA ARG A 490 -7.51 -3.40 8.84
C ARG A 490 -7.09 -3.81 10.25
N PRO A 491 -7.19 -2.89 11.23
CA PRO A 491 -7.06 -3.21 12.65
C PRO A 491 -8.13 -4.20 13.10
N LEU A 492 -7.85 -4.99 14.14
CA LEU A 492 -8.83 -5.94 14.69
C LEU A 492 -10.13 -5.26 15.14
N PHE A 493 -10.06 -4.03 15.66
CA PHE A 493 -11.25 -3.32 16.14
C PHE A 493 -12.27 -3.03 15.04
N PHE A 494 -11.91 -3.09 13.75
CA PHE A 494 -12.88 -2.97 12.65
C PHE A 494 -13.93 -4.09 12.66
N GLU A 495 -13.52 -5.28 13.12
CA GLU A 495 -14.35 -6.48 13.13
C GLU A 495 -14.91 -6.80 14.53
N PHE A 496 -14.36 -6.16 15.57
CA PHE A 496 -14.60 -6.47 16.98
C PHE A 496 -14.66 -5.20 17.84
N THR A 497 -15.44 -4.19 17.42
CA THR A 497 -15.51 -2.87 18.11
C THR A 497 -15.92 -2.95 19.58
N ASN A 498 -16.79 -3.91 19.93
CA ASN A 498 -17.24 -4.16 21.31
C ASN A 498 -16.18 -4.86 22.18
N ASP A 499 -14.99 -5.08 21.65
CA ASP A 499 -13.85 -5.65 22.33
C ASP A 499 -12.76 -4.60 22.56
N SER A 500 -12.83 -3.92 23.71
CA SER A 500 -11.89 -2.85 24.07
C SER A 500 -10.42 -3.27 24.08
N LYS A 501 -10.12 -4.57 24.18
CA LYS A 501 -8.75 -5.09 24.08
C LYS A 501 -8.17 -4.99 22.66
N THR A 502 -9.02 -4.85 21.63
CA THR A 502 -8.57 -4.70 20.24
C THR A 502 -8.17 -3.27 19.89
N LEU A 503 -8.66 -2.27 20.64
CA LEU A 503 -8.41 -0.85 20.39
C LEU A 503 -6.92 -0.46 20.37
N PRO A 504 -6.06 -0.96 21.29
CA PRO A 504 -4.63 -0.65 21.25
C PRO A 504 -3.79 -1.66 20.44
N ILE A 505 -4.38 -2.68 19.80
CA ILE A 505 -3.59 -3.70 19.09
C ILE A 505 -3.14 -3.18 17.75
N ASP A 506 -1.83 -3.10 17.58
CA ASP A 506 -1.18 -2.64 16.35
C ASP A 506 0.01 -3.51 15.93
N GLN A 507 0.18 -4.68 16.54
CA GLN A 507 1.14 -5.72 16.15
C GLN A 507 0.46 -6.97 15.56
N GLN A 508 -0.85 -6.91 15.37
CA GLN A 508 -1.64 -7.84 14.58
C GLN A 508 -2.54 -7.01 13.66
N PHE A 509 -2.86 -7.56 12.50
CA PHE A 509 -3.81 -6.96 11.58
C PHE A 509 -4.56 -8.02 10.79
N MET A 510 -5.62 -7.61 10.12
CA MET A 510 -6.42 -8.47 9.27
C MET A 510 -6.35 -8.05 7.81
N TRP A 511 -6.41 -9.02 6.91
CA TRP A 511 -6.82 -8.78 5.53
C TRP A 511 -8.31 -9.01 5.41
N GLY A 512 -9.05 -7.94 5.13
CA GLY A 512 -10.50 -7.93 5.21
C GLY A 512 -10.98 -8.42 6.58
N SER A 513 -12.11 -9.13 6.58
CA SER A 513 -12.73 -9.68 7.79
C SER A 513 -12.31 -11.13 8.10
N SER A 514 -11.52 -11.77 7.22
CA SER A 514 -11.40 -13.24 7.18
C SER A 514 -10.03 -13.80 7.54
N LEU A 515 -8.95 -13.03 7.44
CA LEU A 515 -7.58 -13.53 7.67
C LEU A 515 -6.88 -12.66 8.71
N LEU A 516 -6.43 -13.26 9.82
CA LEU A 516 -5.64 -12.64 10.87
C LEU A 516 -4.15 -12.99 10.70
N ILE A 517 -3.30 -11.96 10.75
CA ILE A 517 -1.84 -12.06 10.63
C ILE A 517 -1.22 -11.71 11.99
N THR A 518 -0.41 -12.61 12.54
CA THR A 518 0.24 -12.45 13.86
C THR A 518 1.76 -12.63 13.76
N PRO A 519 2.50 -11.60 13.32
CA PRO A 519 3.95 -11.68 13.12
C PRO A 519 4.75 -11.73 14.43
N VAL A 520 5.94 -12.35 14.39
CA VAL A 520 6.91 -12.26 15.49
C VAL A 520 7.70 -10.95 15.37
N MET A 521 7.48 -10.02 16.30
CA MET A 521 8.06 -8.67 16.25
C MET A 521 9.09 -8.36 17.35
N GLN A 522 9.62 -9.41 17.99
CA GLN A 522 10.63 -9.28 19.04
C GLN A 522 11.90 -10.05 18.67
N GLN A 523 13.04 -9.38 18.83
CA GLN A 523 14.35 -9.98 18.64
C GLN A 523 14.58 -11.16 19.59
N GLY A 524 15.13 -12.25 19.07
CA GLY A 524 15.40 -13.49 19.77
C GLY A 524 14.17 -14.36 20.04
N ALA A 525 12.96 -13.90 19.70
CA ALA A 525 11.74 -14.63 20.02
C ALA A 525 11.52 -15.81 19.05
N THR A 526 11.14 -16.96 19.62
CA THR A 526 10.76 -18.17 18.89
C THR A 526 9.26 -18.45 18.95
N SER A 527 8.49 -17.57 19.56
CA SER A 527 7.03 -17.60 19.63
C SER A 527 6.48 -16.18 19.79
N VAL A 528 5.16 -16.02 19.63
CA VAL A 528 4.46 -14.74 19.80
C VAL A 528 3.15 -14.94 20.58
N GLN A 529 2.80 -13.96 21.41
CA GLN A 529 1.48 -13.88 22.02
C GLN A 529 0.51 -13.19 21.06
N GLY A 530 -0.38 -13.95 20.43
CA GLY A 530 -1.44 -13.41 19.59
C GLY A 530 -2.72 -13.23 20.39
N TYR A 531 -3.39 -12.08 20.25
CA TYR A 531 -4.75 -11.90 20.73
C TYR A 531 -5.76 -12.43 19.72
N PHE A 532 -6.72 -13.21 20.20
CA PHE A 532 -7.79 -13.78 19.40
C PHE A 532 -9.14 -13.35 19.99
N PRO A 533 -9.86 -12.45 19.28
CA PRO A 533 -11.23 -12.08 19.63
C PRO A 533 -12.16 -13.28 19.64
N ASP A 534 -13.33 -13.15 20.29
CA ASP A 534 -14.30 -14.25 20.47
C ASP A 534 -15.00 -14.66 19.15
N ALA A 535 -14.25 -15.42 18.35
CA ALA A 535 -14.66 -16.06 17.12
C ALA A 535 -13.97 -17.43 17.03
N THR A 536 -14.40 -18.23 16.07
CA THR A 536 -13.69 -19.46 15.71
C THR A 536 -12.51 -19.08 14.82
N TRP A 537 -11.34 -19.68 15.07
CA TRP A 537 -10.09 -19.41 14.35
C TRP A 537 -9.40 -20.70 13.97
N TYR A 538 -9.04 -20.83 12.70
CA TYR A 538 -8.33 -21.99 12.17
C TYR A 538 -6.93 -21.58 11.70
N ASP A 539 -5.91 -22.37 12.04
CA ASP A 539 -4.59 -22.23 11.42
C ASP A 539 -4.72 -22.35 9.90
N ALA A 540 -4.22 -21.35 9.16
CA ALA A 540 -4.46 -21.24 7.73
C ALA A 540 -3.78 -22.35 6.91
N TYR A 541 -2.73 -22.97 7.46
CA TYR A 541 -1.93 -23.99 6.79
C TYR A 541 -2.49 -25.40 6.97
N SER A 542 -2.81 -25.77 8.21
CA SER A 542 -3.27 -27.11 8.58
C SER A 542 -4.80 -27.24 8.60
N GLY A 543 -5.50 -26.14 8.87
CA GLY A 543 -6.94 -26.14 9.16
C GLY A 543 -7.29 -26.54 10.59
N ALA A 544 -6.30 -26.71 11.48
CA ALA A 544 -6.53 -27.00 12.88
C ALA A 544 -7.30 -25.85 13.57
N GLU A 545 -8.32 -26.20 14.36
CA GLU A 545 -9.04 -25.23 15.20
C GLU A 545 -8.14 -24.78 16.36
N LEU A 546 -7.79 -23.49 16.39
CA LEU A 546 -7.06 -22.89 17.51
C LEU A 546 -8.03 -22.46 18.62
N GLN A 547 -9.17 -21.88 18.23
CA GLN A 547 -10.16 -21.35 19.14
C GLN A 547 -11.55 -21.53 18.55
N ARG A 548 -12.54 -21.78 19.41
CA ARG A 548 -13.96 -21.81 19.06
C ARG A 548 -14.68 -20.56 19.57
N LYS A 549 -15.64 -20.05 18.80
CA LYS A 549 -16.55 -18.99 19.28
C LYS A 549 -17.27 -19.44 20.56
N GLY A 550 -17.33 -18.56 21.55
CA GLY A 550 -17.88 -18.84 22.88
C GLY A 550 -16.84 -19.34 23.89
N SER A 551 -15.60 -19.64 23.47
CA SER A 551 -14.48 -19.90 24.38
C SER A 551 -13.94 -18.61 25.04
N GLY A 552 -14.47 -17.45 24.63
CA GLY A 552 -14.10 -16.14 25.16
C GLY A 552 -12.90 -15.53 24.44
N ARG A 553 -12.45 -14.38 24.96
CA ARG A 553 -11.38 -13.55 24.40
C ARG A 553 -10.02 -13.95 24.99
N GLN A 554 -9.09 -14.44 24.19
CA GLN A 554 -7.88 -15.09 24.71
C GLN A 554 -6.59 -14.62 24.01
N TYR A 555 -5.47 -14.78 24.72
CA TYR A 555 -4.14 -14.76 24.11
C TYR A 555 -3.67 -16.20 23.93
N HIS A 556 -3.10 -16.49 22.76
CA HIS A 556 -2.48 -17.79 22.47
C HIS A 556 -0.98 -17.61 22.22
N THR A 557 -0.19 -18.53 22.75
CA THR A 557 1.24 -18.65 22.41
C THR A 557 1.36 -19.39 21.08
N LEU A 558 1.85 -18.72 20.05
CA LEU A 558 2.07 -19.30 18.72
C LEU A 558 3.55 -19.59 18.52
N GLU A 559 3.92 -20.85 18.44
CA GLU A 559 5.31 -21.27 18.17
C GLU A 559 5.71 -20.89 16.75
N CYS A 560 6.81 -20.17 16.62
CA CYS A 560 7.31 -19.67 15.35
C CYS A 560 8.82 -19.41 15.43
N PRO A 561 9.68 -20.44 15.30
CA PRO A 561 11.12 -20.29 15.16
C PRO A 561 11.51 -19.32 14.04
N VAL A 562 12.76 -18.82 13.98
CA VAL A 562 13.16 -17.74 13.05
C VAL A 562 12.73 -17.95 11.60
N LEU A 563 12.78 -19.19 11.10
CA LEU A 563 12.41 -19.56 9.72
C LEU A 563 11.02 -20.21 9.59
N CYS A 564 10.14 -20.04 10.58
CA CYS A 564 8.75 -20.49 10.51
C CYS A 564 8.00 -19.84 9.34
N ASN A 565 6.83 -20.39 9.01
CA ASN A 565 5.82 -19.63 8.28
C ASN A 565 5.16 -18.63 9.23
N THR A 566 4.81 -17.44 8.74
CA THR A 566 4.09 -16.43 9.51
C THR A 566 2.80 -17.02 10.09
N PRO A 567 2.47 -16.85 11.38
CA PRO A 567 1.23 -17.34 11.94
C PRO A 567 0.03 -16.64 11.29
N LEU A 568 -0.80 -17.42 10.59
CA LEU A 568 -1.96 -16.97 9.83
C LEU A 568 -3.19 -17.76 10.29
N HIS A 569 -4.31 -17.08 10.50
CA HIS A 569 -5.54 -17.74 10.93
C HIS A 569 -6.75 -17.27 10.13
N TYR A 570 -7.52 -18.21 9.59
CA TYR A 570 -8.82 -17.90 8.99
C TYR A 570 -9.89 -17.82 10.08
N ARG A 571 -10.71 -16.77 10.01
CA ARG A 571 -11.88 -16.60 10.86
C ARG A 571 -12.99 -17.53 10.38
N GLY A 572 -13.57 -18.31 11.29
CA GLY A 572 -14.75 -19.11 11.00
C GLY A 572 -15.94 -18.24 10.59
N GLY A 573 -16.73 -18.75 9.64
CA GLY A 573 -17.76 -17.99 8.92
C GLY A 573 -17.28 -17.39 7.59
N SER A 574 -16.06 -17.71 7.14
CA SER A 574 -15.46 -17.11 5.93
C SER A 574 -15.22 -18.14 4.84
N ILE A 575 -15.41 -17.74 3.58
CA ILE A 575 -14.99 -18.50 2.39
C ILE A 575 -13.91 -17.68 1.69
N ILE A 576 -12.72 -18.25 1.54
CA ILE A 576 -11.56 -17.58 0.96
C ILE A 576 -11.22 -18.26 -0.37
N THR A 577 -11.23 -17.48 -1.44
CA THR A 577 -10.74 -17.94 -2.75
C THR A 577 -9.23 -17.80 -2.82
N THR A 578 -8.57 -18.89 -3.14
CA THR A 578 -7.12 -18.98 -3.33
C THR A 578 -6.82 -19.57 -4.69
N GLN A 579 -5.57 -19.51 -5.12
CA GLN A 579 -5.13 -20.07 -6.40
C GLN A 579 -3.79 -20.76 -6.24
N GLN A 580 -3.55 -21.83 -7.00
CA GLN A 580 -2.25 -22.50 -6.94
C GLN A 580 -1.14 -21.49 -7.30
N PRO A 581 -0.15 -21.24 -6.42
CA PRO A 581 0.79 -20.16 -6.62
C PRO A 581 1.81 -20.50 -7.71
N ALA A 582 2.40 -19.45 -8.29
CA ALA A 582 3.56 -19.52 -9.16
C ALA A 582 4.52 -18.38 -8.81
N ILE A 583 5.65 -18.28 -9.51
CA ILE A 583 6.68 -17.28 -9.22
C ILE A 583 6.42 -15.91 -9.92
N THR A 584 5.37 -15.81 -10.73
CA THR A 584 4.80 -14.56 -11.25
C THR A 584 3.28 -14.63 -11.21
N THR A 585 2.60 -13.48 -11.19
CA THR A 585 1.13 -13.45 -11.26
C THR A 585 0.59 -13.88 -12.63
N ALA A 586 1.31 -13.59 -13.71
CA ALA A 586 0.93 -14.04 -15.04
C ALA A 586 0.86 -15.57 -15.15
N ASP A 587 1.75 -16.28 -14.45
CA ASP A 587 1.72 -17.74 -14.38
C ASP A 587 0.70 -18.23 -13.34
N SER A 588 0.62 -17.60 -12.16
CA SER A 588 -0.29 -18.05 -11.11
C SER A 588 -1.76 -17.90 -11.50
N ARG A 589 -2.11 -16.87 -12.28
CA ARG A 589 -3.47 -16.63 -12.77
C ARG A 589 -3.99 -17.71 -13.73
N LYS A 590 -3.11 -18.51 -14.32
CA LYS A 590 -3.46 -19.67 -15.17
C LYS A 590 -3.69 -20.94 -14.36
N ASN A 591 -3.22 -20.96 -13.11
CA ASN A 591 -3.33 -22.15 -12.28
C ASN A 591 -4.74 -22.32 -11.71
N PRO A 592 -5.12 -23.55 -11.32
CA PRO A 592 -6.43 -23.81 -10.74
C PRO A 592 -6.71 -23.02 -9.46
N PHE A 593 -7.97 -22.62 -9.30
CA PHE A 593 -8.49 -22.04 -8.07
C PHE A 593 -8.73 -23.11 -7.00
N GLU A 594 -8.72 -22.67 -5.74
CA GLU A 594 -9.07 -23.47 -4.57
C GLU A 594 -9.92 -22.63 -3.61
N LEU A 595 -10.99 -23.20 -3.06
CA LEU A 595 -11.80 -22.56 -2.02
C LEU A 595 -11.45 -23.12 -0.63
N ILE A 596 -11.24 -22.22 0.33
CA ILE A 596 -11.16 -22.56 1.75
C ILE A 596 -12.46 -22.12 2.41
N VAL A 597 -13.25 -23.06 2.91
CA VAL A 597 -14.50 -22.84 3.63
C VAL A 597 -14.23 -23.01 5.13
N ALA A 598 -13.99 -21.92 5.84
CA ALA A 598 -13.79 -21.93 7.29
C ALA A 598 -15.15 -21.81 7.98
N LEU A 599 -15.69 -22.92 8.50
CA LEU A 599 -17.00 -22.94 9.14
C LEU A 599 -16.95 -22.27 10.52
N SER A 600 -18.06 -21.70 11.01
CA SER A 600 -18.06 -21.07 12.34
C SER A 600 -18.29 -22.04 13.52
N GLY A 601 -18.40 -23.35 13.25
CA GLY A 601 -18.56 -24.43 14.23
C GLY A 601 -18.79 -25.80 13.57
N GLN A 602 -19.03 -26.85 14.37
CA GLN A 602 -19.01 -28.26 13.91
C GLN A 602 -20.23 -28.76 13.13
N ASP A 603 -21.29 -27.96 12.94
CA ASP A 603 -22.58 -28.45 12.39
C ASP A 603 -23.11 -27.61 11.21
N GLY A 604 -22.26 -27.22 10.26
CA GLY A 604 -22.73 -26.54 9.03
C GLY A 604 -23.12 -25.06 9.20
N VAL A 605 -22.57 -24.39 10.22
CA VAL A 605 -22.84 -22.98 10.52
C VAL A 605 -22.41 -22.06 9.35
N PRO A 606 -23.21 -21.05 8.98
CA PRO A 606 -23.01 -20.27 7.76
C PRO A 606 -21.60 -19.70 7.61
N ALA A 607 -20.98 -19.98 6.46
CA ALA A 607 -19.79 -19.27 5.98
C ALA A 607 -20.12 -18.54 4.68
N LYS A 608 -19.53 -17.35 4.50
CA LYS A 608 -19.72 -16.54 3.30
C LYS A 608 -18.39 -16.03 2.78
N GLY A 609 -18.34 -15.81 1.48
CA GLY A 609 -17.21 -15.15 0.85
C GLY A 609 -17.55 -14.81 -0.59
N GLU A 610 -16.59 -14.22 -1.26
CA GLU A 610 -16.76 -13.75 -2.63
C GLU A 610 -15.42 -13.83 -3.37
N VAL A 611 -15.49 -13.74 -4.69
CA VAL A 611 -14.31 -13.52 -5.53
C VAL A 611 -14.63 -12.55 -6.65
N PHE A 612 -13.72 -11.60 -6.87
CA PHE A 612 -13.70 -10.73 -8.03
C PHE A 612 -12.57 -11.15 -8.97
N ILE A 613 -12.88 -11.33 -10.25
CA ILE A 613 -11.94 -11.72 -11.29
C ILE A 613 -12.18 -10.87 -12.54
N ASP A 614 -11.17 -10.17 -13.01
CA ASP A 614 -11.13 -9.55 -14.34
C ASP A 614 -9.86 -10.01 -15.07
N ASP A 615 -9.51 -9.37 -16.19
CA ASP A 615 -8.26 -9.65 -16.91
C ASP A 615 -6.99 -9.24 -16.14
N GLY A 616 -7.14 -8.45 -15.08
CA GLY A 616 -6.07 -8.00 -14.19
C GLY A 616 -5.37 -6.72 -14.62
N GLU A 617 -5.70 -6.10 -15.76
CA GLU A 617 -4.96 -4.93 -16.25
C GLU A 617 -5.74 -3.94 -17.14
N SER A 618 -6.90 -4.28 -17.71
CA SER A 618 -7.62 -3.34 -18.58
C SER A 618 -8.08 -2.07 -17.85
N LEU A 619 -8.11 -0.94 -18.57
CA LEU A 619 -8.64 0.32 -18.07
C LEU A 619 -10.15 0.25 -17.81
N GLY A 620 -10.63 1.09 -16.88
CA GLY A 620 -12.04 1.13 -16.49
C GLY A 620 -12.55 -0.19 -15.89
N PRO A 621 -11.90 -0.75 -14.84
CA PRO A 621 -12.41 -1.93 -14.16
C PRO A 621 -13.84 -1.68 -13.67
N VAL A 622 -14.69 -2.71 -13.71
CA VAL A 622 -16.12 -2.68 -13.29
C VAL A 622 -17.03 -1.77 -14.15
N THR A 623 -16.50 -0.78 -14.85
CA THR A 623 -17.25 0.21 -15.64
C THR A 623 -17.20 -0.05 -17.14
N LYS A 624 -16.07 -0.54 -17.65
CA LYS A 624 -15.82 -0.82 -19.07
C LYS A 624 -15.26 -2.22 -19.31
N ALA A 625 -14.31 -2.65 -18.47
CA ALA A 625 -13.68 -3.95 -18.61
C ALA A 625 -14.62 -5.07 -18.12
N PRO A 626 -14.69 -6.22 -18.82
CA PRO A 626 -15.38 -7.41 -18.34
C PRO A 626 -14.83 -7.87 -16.99
N TYR A 627 -15.74 -8.27 -16.10
CA TYR A 627 -15.39 -8.87 -14.81
C TYR A 627 -16.33 -10.03 -14.48
N LEU A 628 -15.94 -10.81 -13.49
CA LEU A 628 -16.70 -11.88 -12.86
C LEU A 628 -16.73 -11.62 -11.36
N HIS A 629 -17.93 -11.63 -10.81
CA HIS A 629 -18.16 -11.58 -9.37
C HIS A 629 -19.00 -12.79 -8.96
N VAL A 630 -18.51 -13.54 -7.97
CA VAL A 630 -19.16 -14.76 -7.49
C VAL A 630 -19.27 -14.71 -5.98
N ASP A 631 -20.48 -14.87 -5.48
CA ASP A 631 -20.76 -15.06 -4.05
C ASP A 631 -20.75 -16.55 -3.71
N PHE A 632 -20.21 -16.88 -2.54
CA PHE A 632 -20.23 -18.22 -1.97
C PHE A 632 -20.96 -18.20 -0.63
N VAL A 633 -21.84 -19.18 -0.43
CA VAL A 633 -22.52 -19.40 0.85
C VAL A 633 -22.45 -20.88 1.18
N ALA A 634 -21.92 -21.22 2.35
CA ALA A 634 -21.97 -22.56 2.91
C ALA A 634 -22.94 -22.57 4.09
N ASP A 635 -24.09 -23.23 3.95
CA ASP A 635 -25.11 -23.43 4.99
C ASP A 635 -25.74 -24.81 4.76
N HIS A 636 -25.29 -25.83 5.49
CA HIS A 636 -25.57 -27.27 5.26
C HIS A 636 -25.21 -27.82 3.86
N ALA A 637 -24.91 -26.95 2.90
CA ALA A 637 -24.37 -27.20 1.58
C ALA A 637 -23.62 -25.94 1.12
N LEU A 638 -22.65 -26.08 0.22
CA LEU A 638 -21.97 -24.94 -0.41
C LEU A 638 -22.65 -24.60 -1.73
N HIS A 639 -23.00 -23.33 -1.90
CA HIS A 639 -23.61 -22.78 -3.10
C HIS A 639 -22.78 -21.61 -3.63
N SER A 640 -22.65 -21.52 -4.95
CA SER A 640 -22.17 -20.31 -5.61
C SER A 640 -23.28 -19.59 -6.38
N SER A 641 -23.19 -18.27 -6.43
CA SER A 641 -24.06 -17.39 -7.20
C SER A 641 -23.20 -16.42 -8.00
N VAL A 642 -23.43 -16.33 -9.30
CA VAL A 642 -22.71 -15.41 -10.20
C VAL A 642 -23.51 -14.12 -10.33
N ASP A 643 -22.89 -12.96 -10.12
CA ASP A 643 -23.54 -11.66 -10.35
C ASP A 643 -24.05 -11.61 -11.81
N PRO A 644 -25.34 -11.32 -12.07
CA PRO A 644 -25.89 -11.19 -13.42
C PRO A 644 -25.16 -10.20 -14.34
N LYS A 645 -24.40 -9.25 -13.79
CA LYS A 645 -23.57 -8.30 -14.56
C LYS A 645 -22.21 -8.87 -14.98
N SER A 646 -21.85 -10.05 -14.48
CA SER A 646 -20.59 -10.70 -14.82
C SER A 646 -20.55 -11.07 -16.31
N SER A 647 -19.44 -10.75 -16.96
CA SER A 647 -19.22 -11.00 -18.38
C SER A 647 -17.81 -11.50 -18.70
N TYR A 648 -17.03 -11.84 -17.67
CA TYR A 648 -15.69 -12.43 -17.79
C TYR A 648 -15.74 -13.93 -17.51
N THR A 649 -15.07 -14.72 -18.36
CA THR A 649 -14.90 -16.16 -18.16
C THR A 649 -13.42 -16.44 -17.82
N PRO A 650 -13.11 -16.89 -16.60
CA PRO A 650 -11.75 -17.25 -16.25
C PRO A 650 -11.33 -18.55 -16.97
N GLU A 651 -10.09 -18.58 -17.46
CA GLU A 651 -9.49 -19.78 -18.05
C GLU A 651 -9.31 -20.89 -17.00
N ALA A 652 -8.79 -20.52 -15.84
CA ALA A 652 -8.54 -21.43 -14.73
C ALA A 652 -9.84 -21.98 -14.12
N LYS A 653 -9.84 -23.27 -13.79
CA LYS A 653 -10.95 -23.97 -13.13
C LYS A 653 -10.76 -24.01 -11.61
N LEU A 654 -11.87 -24.12 -10.89
CA LEU A 654 -11.87 -24.49 -9.48
C LEU A 654 -11.62 -25.99 -9.36
N ALA A 655 -10.47 -26.36 -8.77
CA ALA A 655 -10.02 -27.74 -8.66
C ALA A 655 -10.22 -28.33 -7.26
N ASN A 656 -10.10 -27.52 -6.21
CA ASN A 656 -10.10 -27.99 -4.82
C ASN A 656 -11.05 -27.16 -3.95
N ILE A 657 -11.77 -27.82 -3.05
CA ILE A 657 -12.57 -27.17 -1.99
C ILE A 657 -12.19 -27.83 -0.68
N THR A 658 -11.78 -27.03 0.30
CA THR A 658 -11.38 -27.52 1.62
C THR A 658 -12.25 -26.89 2.70
N PHE A 659 -12.95 -27.70 3.48
CA PHE A 659 -13.72 -27.27 4.64
C PHE A 659 -12.90 -27.44 5.92
N TYR A 660 -12.81 -26.38 6.72
CA TYR A 660 -12.26 -26.40 8.08
C TYR A 660 -13.40 -26.42 9.10
N GLY A 661 -13.23 -27.18 10.18
CA GLY A 661 -14.26 -27.34 11.21
C GLY A 661 -15.41 -28.26 10.81
N PHE A 662 -15.19 -29.17 9.84
CA PHE A 662 -16.20 -30.11 9.37
C PHE A 662 -16.37 -31.24 10.39
N GLY A 663 -17.48 -31.26 11.15
CA GLY A 663 -17.58 -31.99 12.42
C GLY A 663 -17.47 -33.52 12.35
N HIS A 664 -17.86 -34.12 11.24
CA HIS A 664 -17.85 -35.57 11.05
C HIS A 664 -17.55 -35.95 9.59
N LYS A 665 -17.07 -37.18 9.38
CA LYS A 665 -16.81 -37.70 8.04
C LYS A 665 -18.13 -37.85 7.27
N PRO A 666 -18.29 -37.22 6.09
CA PRO A 666 -19.50 -37.40 5.29
C PRO A 666 -19.50 -38.82 4.69
N SER A 667 -20.67 -39.45 4.64
CA SER A 667 -20.83 -40.75 3.98
C SER A 667 -20.87 -40.61 2.46
N SER A 668 -21.31 -39.44 1.98
CA SER A 668 -21.35 -39.08 0.56
C SER A 668 -21.11 -37.58 0.36
N VAL A 669 -20.49 -37.23 -0.76
CA VAL A 669 -20.36 -35.84 -1.21
C VAL A 669 -20.84 -35.80 -2.66
N THR A 670 -21.69 -34.82 -2.99
CA THR A 670 -22.12 -34.57 -4.37
C THR A 670 -21.73 -33.19 -4.83
N VAL A 671 -21.42 -33.07 -6.12
CA VAL A 671 -21.15 -31.82 -6.80
C VAL A 671 -22.13 -31.70 -7.97
N ASN A 672 -22.95 -30.66 -8.00
CA ASN A 672 -24.03 -30.50 -8.96
C ASN A 672 -24.97 -31.73 -9.03
N GLY A 673 -25.22 -32.36 -7.88
CA GLY A 673 -26.05 -33.56 -7.76
C GLY A 673 -25.37 -34.88 -8.15
N HIS A 674 -24.10 -34.85 -8.56
CA HIS A 674 -23.33 -36.06 -8.92
C HIS A 674 -22.40 -36.46 -7.76
N ALA A 675 -22.53 -37.71 -7.30
CA ALA A 675 -21.65 -38.25 -6.26
C ALA A 675 -20.18 -38.29 -6.73
N ILE A 676 -19.27 -37.86 -5.87
CA ILE A 676 -17.83 -37.88 -6.12
C ILE A 676 -17.11 -38.80 -5.14
N SER A 677 -15.99 -39.39 -5.56
CA SER A 677 -15.12 -40.22 -4.71
C SER A 677 -13.78 -39.55 -4.41
N THR A 678 -13.51 -38.39 -4.99
CA THR A 678 -12.23 -37.66 -4.85
C THR A 678 -12.27 -36.70 -3.66
N TYR A 679 -12.48 -37.24 -2.47
CA TYR A 679 -12.39 -36.48 -1.23
C TYR A 679 -11.69 -37.26 -0.11
N THR A 680 -11.07 -36.54 0.82
CA THR A 680 -10.44 -37.08 2.02
C THR A 680 -10.94 -36.32 3.24
N TYR A 681 -11.04 -37.00 4.37
CA TYR A 681 -11.43 -36.38 5.64
C TYR A 681 -10.41 -36.73 6.71
N ASP A 682 -9.88 -35.70 7.38
CA ASP A 682 -9.02 -35.81 8.55
C ASP A 682 -9.87 -35.62 9.81
N ASP A 683 -10.04 -36.68 10.59
CA ASP A 683 -10.85 -36.65 11.80
C ASP A 683 -10.19 -35.92 12.97
N GLY A 684 -8.86 -35.88 13.01
CA GLY A 684 -8.11 -35.16 14.05
C GLY A 684 -8.21 -33.66 13.87
N LEU A 685 -8.13 -33.20 12.62
CA LEU A 685 -8.21 -31.77 12.27
C LEU A 685 -9.64 -31.30 11.97
N LYS A 686 -10.58 -32.22 11.75
CA LYS A 686 -11.95 -31.90 11.29
C LYS A 686 -11.91 -31.17 9.94
N VAL A 687 -11.14 -31.71 9.00
CA VAL A 687 -10.90 -31.11 7.67
C VAL A 687 -11.37 -32.04 6.57
N LEU A 688 -12.30 -31.56 5.74
CA LEU A 688 -12.75 -32.24 4.52
C LEU A 688 -12.07 -31.59 3.31
N LYS A 689 -11.36 -32.36 2.51
CA LYS A 689 -10.74 -31.90 1.25
C LYS A 689 -11.38 -32.61 0.07
N ILE A 690 -11.99 -31.83 -0.82
CA ILE A 690 -12.52 -32.26 -2.11
C ILE A 690 -11.53 -31.84 -3.18
N THR A 691 -11.11 -32.76 -4.05
CA THR A 691 -10.06 -32.53 -5.04
C THR A 691 -10.44 -33.04 -6.43
N GLY A 692 -9.69 -32.58 -7.44
CA GLY A 692 -9.87 -33.03 -8.82
C GLY A 692 -11.14 -32.50 -9.50
N LEU A 693 -11.71 -31.40 -8.98
CA LEU A 693 -12.84 -30.73 -9.60
C LEU A 693 -12.42 -30.04 -10.90
N GLN A 694 -13.39 -29.78 -11.77
CA GLN A 694 -13.22 -29.04 -13.02
C GLN A 694 -14.33 -27.99 -13.16
N LEU A 695 -14.64 -27.32 -12.06
CA LEU A 695 -15.75 -26.36 -12.01
C LEU A 695 -15.32 -25.02 -12.62
N SER A 696 -16.20 -24.43 -13.42
CA SER A 696 -16.02 -23.07 -13.94
C SER A 696 -16.65 -22.07 -12.96
N LEU A 697 -15.90 -21.05 -12.55
CA LEU A 697 -16.41 -20.07 -11.57
C LEU A 697 -17.48 -19.13 -12.15
N ASP A 698 -17.53 -18.99 -13.48
CA ASP A 698 -18.58 -18.25 -14.19
C ASP A 698 -19.91 -19.00 -14.32
N GLN A 699 -20.01 -20.20 -13.73
CA GLN A 699 -21.24 -20.98 -13.66
C GLN A 699 -21.60 -21.28 -12.20
N PRO A 700 -22.88 -21.16 -11.81
CA PRO A 700 -23.33 -21.60 -10.50
C PRO A 700 -23.03 -23.09 -10.30
N PHE A 701 -22.57 -23.44 -9.10
CA PHE A 701 -22.38 -24.82 -8.68
C PHE A 701 -22.91 -25.02 -7.26
N ASN A 702 -23.16 -26.28 -6.91
CA ASN A 702 -23.45 -26.68 -5.54
C ASN A 702 -22.59 -27.87 -5.12
N VAL A 703 -22.29 -27.93 -3.82
CA VAL A 703 -21.69 -29.08 -3.16
C VAL A 703 -22.56 -29.45 -1.98
N THR A 704 -23.10 -30.66 -1.98
CA THR A 704 -23.88 -31.20 -0.87
C THR A 704 -23.14 -32.35 -0.22
N TYR A 705 -23.39 -32.54 1.06
CA TYR A 705 -22.82 -33.59 1.89
C TYR A 705 -23.88 -33.96 2.93
N ASP A 706 -23.82 -35.19 3.43
CA ASP A 706 -24.76 -35.73 4.42
C ASP A 706 -24.26 -35.63 5.86
#